data_AF-A0A962C647-F1
#
_entry.id   AF-A0A962C647-F1
#
_cell.length_a   1.000
_cell.length_b   1.000
_cell.length_c   1.000
_cell.angle_alpha   90.00
_cell.angle_beta   90.00
_cell.angle_gamma   90.00
#
_symmetry.space_group_name_H-M   'P 1'
#
loop_
_entity.id
_entity.type
_entity.pdbx_description
1 polymer ?
#
loop_
_entity_poly.entity_id
_entity_poly.type
_entity_poly.pdbx_seq_one_letter_code
_entity_poly.pdbx_strand_id
1 'polypeptide(L)'
;MNITPTGTTIDQVFAWADQGGGSGAAAAITGFSWPTPTDDSINNIADLAHASVVGHGDFFSAKNPTELAAGFARAIAQIAERNVAPQPRSANASVAVTGALSFDTGYNTGNWSGSLEAVEMKPDGSRGAVIWDLTTNLDALTATSRKIYTGVYTSVDCTTPLSPKDGVWGGGKEFKSGVASDWDCWQALGMNRPALLGGNDTMANRVDYLRGDKTFEANQPGGVYRNRAHKLGAIIRSQPIYVSYPSEGYYDTWPSGSPEEVAATGGNGYSKFVVDNANREGTVYIGSNDGMLHAFSAPAPSCDYTDPANPTCTFSSTGGNERWAYIPRAVYANLGNLTDANFVYRPTVDASPRTRDVFINGGWKTLLTGAVGIGGRGVFGLDVTDPAAFDQSKVLWEFDSDMKVSPGCVTNDGTSCISSDLGYTTSTPYIGRLANGKWVVLVSSGYFPDCGMPDVPTNEPEFGSKPLCEAIAAQAPKDGGGKPYSALFVLDAATGAMIAELKTPTNISGVSSHGLGPVVLGDYESDQIDDVAFAGDLMGNLWRFDLSAASPSGWKVTLAYPGLTAGGKQGVQPITTQPRLFPDPFSSRFMVVFGTGKYLGAGDNSSAIPVQAAYGIREAVDSSGNPIPVAFSDLKKQTLTEVSGSGTLAGAKLRKLTDLALATSNKGWYFNFDIAAATGERVVVTPGAIFPTNGADFTTMIP
;
A
#
# COMPACT_ATOMS: atom_id res chain seq x y z
N MET A 1 4.71 -10.10 49.70
CA MET A 1 3.91 -9.09 48.98
C MET A 1 2.55 -8.82 49.63
N ASN A 2 2.12 -9.50 50.71
CA ASN A 2 0.94 -9.13 51.54
C ASN A 2 -0.37 -8.78 50.78
N ILE A 3 -0.57 -9.35 49.59
CA ILE A 3 -1.80 -9.21 48.80
C ILE A 3 -2.93 -9.95 49.52
N THR A 4 -4.12 -9.37 49.52
CA THR A 4 -5.34 -10.01 50.03
C THR A 4 -6.16 -10.55 48.85
N PRO A 5 -6.72 -11.78 48.93
CA PRO A 5 -6.57 -12.76 50.01
C PRO A 5 -5.18 -13.41 50.06
N THR A 6 -4.75 -13.82 51.26
CA THR A 6 -3.45 -14.45 51.48
C THR A 6 -3.32 -15.75 50.66
N GLY A 7 -2.23 -15.88 49.92
CA GLY A 7 -1.99 -17.01 49.01
C GLY A 7 -2.18 -16.67 47.53
N THR A 8 -2.76 -15.50 47.21
CA THR A 8 -2.84 -14.98 45.84
C THR A 8 -1.43 -14.71 45.30
N THR A 9 -1.07 -15.35 44.17
CA THR A 9 0.22 -15.14 43.51
C THR A 9 0.14 -13.97 42.53
N ILE A 10 1.29 -13.39 42.19
CA ILE A 10 1.33 -12.29 41.22
C ILE A 10 0.87 -12.77 39.82
N ASP A 11 1.27 -13.98 39.42
CA ASP A 11 0.84 -14.60 38.17
C ASP A 11 -0.69 -14.72 38.07
N GLN A 12 -1.37 -15.00 39.18
CA GLN A 12 -2.84 -15.03 39.22
C GLN A 12 -3.46 -13.65 39.02
N VAL A 13 -2.81 -12.59 39.52
CA VAL A 13 -3.27 -11.21 39.34
C VAL A 13 -3.08 -10.76 37.89
N PHE A 14 -1.93 -11.05 37.27
CA PHE A 14 -1.66 -10.72 35.87
C PHE A 14 -2.56 -11.54 34.92
N ALA A 15 -2.72 -12.85 35.16
CA ALA A 15 -3.63 -13.67 34.37
C ALA A 15 -5.09 -13.18 34.42
N TRP A 16 -5.53 -12.61 35.54
CA TRP A 16 -6.83 -11.93 35.65
C TRP A 16 -6.86 -10.59 34.91
N ALA A 17 -5.83 -9.75 35.06
CA ALA A 17 -5.75 -8.43 34.44
C ALA A 17 -5.67 -8.49 32.90
N ASP A 18 -4.94 -9.46 32.35
CA ASP A 18 -4.68 -9.58 30.91
C ASP A 18 -5.89 -10.06 30.10
N GLN A 19 -6.86 -10.75 30.73
CA GLN A 19 -7.94 -11.46 30.00
C GLN A 19 -9.27 -10.70 29.87
N GLY A 20 -9.37 -9.46 30.34
CA GLY A 20 -10.38 -8.49 29.90
C GLY A 20 -11.86 -8.93 29.88
N GLY A 21 -12.29 -9.86 30.74
CA GLY A 21 -13.71 -10.23 30.90
C GLY A 21 -14.36 -11.05 29.77
N GLY A 22 -13.58 -11.66 28.87
CA GLY A 22 -14.10 -12.58 27.83
C GLY A 22 -14.49 -13.97 28.37
N SER A 23 -15.13 -14.80 27.52
CA SER A 23 -15.73 -16.10 27.86
C SER A 23 -14.74 -17.23 28.22
N GLY A 24 -13.50 -16.89 28.60
CA GLY A 24 -12.50 -17.77 29.20
C GLY A 24 -11.73 -17.11 30.35
N ALA A 25 -12.20 -15.96 30.86
CA ALA A 25 -11.49 -15.17 31.86
C ALA A 25 -11.28 -15.94 33.17
N ALA A 26 -10.07 -15.84 33.72
CA ALA A 26 -9.81 -16.20 35.11
C ALA A 26 -10.83 -15.48 36.03
N ALA A 27 -11.45 -16.23 36.94
CA ALA A 27 -12.47 -15.70 37.83
C ALA A 27 -11.94 -14.48 38.62
N ALA A 28 -12.76 -13.43 38.76
CA ALA A 28 -12.40 -12.25 39.53
C ALA A 28 -11.95 -12.64 40.95
N ILE A 29 -10.77 -12.16 41.36
CA ILE A 29 -10.22 -12.46 42.68
C ILE A 29 -11.08 -11.73 43.72
N THR A 30 -11.93 -12.50 44.40
CA THR A 30 -12.92 -11.95 45.34
C THR A 30 -12.21 -11.35 46.57
N GLY A 31 -12.52 -10.10 46.91
CA GLY A 31 -11.90 -9.40 48.04
C GLY A 31 -10.46 -8.97 47.79
N PHE A 32 -10.05 -8.83 46.52
CA PHE A 32 -8.70 -8.42 46.16
C PHE A 32 -8.37 -7.00 46.66
N SER A 33 -7.22 -6.86 47.31
CA SER A 33 -6.67 -5.53 47.63
C SER A 33 -5.15 -5.57 47.63
N TRP A 34 -4.55 -4.54 47.03
CA TRP A 34 -3.12 -4.25 47.18
C TRP A 34 -2.80 -3.78 48.60
N PRO A 35 -1.64 -4.16 49.16
CA PRO A 35 -1.20 -3.62 50.44
C PRO A 35 -0.78 -2.16 50.30
N THR A 36 -0.91 -1.38 51.37
CA THR A 36 -0.44 0.01 51.40
C THR A 36 1.09 0.06 51.42
N PRO A 37 1.75 0.78 50.49
CA PRO A 37 3.20 1.01 50.52
C PRO A 37 3.58 2.01 51.62
N THR A 38 4.75 1.81 52.24
CA THR A 38 5.34 2.69 53.28
C THR A 38 6.87 2.62 53.23
N ASP A 39 7.56 3.56 53.87
CA ASP A 39 9.03 3.57 53.96
C ASP A 39 9.57 2.22 54.48
N ASP A 40 10.63 1.71 53.84
CA ASP A 40 11.30 0.43 54.13
C ASP A 40 10.37 -0.81 54.24
N SER A 41 9.27 -0.82 53.48
CA SER A 41 8.30 -1.92 53.50
C SER A 41 8.44 -2.89 52.35
N ILE A 42 8.27 -4.18 52.65
CA ILE A 42 8.12 -5.24 51.64
C ILE A 42 6.89 -5.04 50.74
N ASN A 43 5.93 -4.20 51.16
CA ASN A 43 4.75 -3.85 50.37
C ASN A 43 5.11 -3.00 49.14
N ASN A 44 6.26 -2.32 49.13
CA ASN A 44 6.69 -1.50 47.99
C ASN A 44 6.96 -2.36 46.74
N ILE A 45 7.28 -3.65 46.91
CA ILE A 45 7.39 -4.60 45.79
C ILE A 45 6.02 -4.87 45.15
N ALA A 46 4.96 -4.95 45.96
CA ALA A 46 3.60 -5.13 45.46
C ALA A 46 3.09 -3.87 44.75
N ASP A 47 3.53 -2.69 45.17
CA ASP A 47 3.22 -1.41 44.50
C ASP A 47 3.86 -1.31 43.10
N LEU A 48 5.11 -1.78 42.94
CA LEU A 48 5.72 -1.88 41.61
C LEU A 48 4.97 -2.86 40.69
N ALA A 49 4.51 -3.98 41.23
CA ALA A 49 3.72 -4.94 40.47
C ALA A 49 2.33 -4.37 40.11
N HIS A 50 1.72 -3.59 41.01
CA HIS A 50 0.48 -2.85 40.76
C HIS A 50 0.67 -1.82 39.63
N ALA A 51 1.79 -1.08 39.62
CA ALA A 51 2.11 -0.14 38.56
C ALA A 51 2.23 -0.83 37.19
N SER A 52 2.85 -2.02 37.12
CA SER A 52 2.91 -2.82 35.89
C SER A 52 1.52 -3.24 35.40
N VAL A 53 0.63 -3.69 36.29
CA VAL A 53 -0.76 -4.05 35.94
C VAL A 53 -1.52 -2.85 35.38
N VAL A 54 -1.39 -1.67 36.00
CA VAL A 54 -2.03 -0.42 35.53
C VAL A 54 -1.44 0.03 34.19
N GLY A 55 -0.13 -0.12 34.02
CA GLY A 55 0.58 0.22 32.79
C GLY A 55 0.41 -0.80 31.65
N HIS A 56 -0.34 -1.89 31.85
CA HIS A 56 -0.43 -3.03 30.94
C HIS A 56 0.97 -3.58 30.52
N GLY A 57 1.93 -3.55 31.45
CA GLY A 57 3.27 -4.13 31.31
C GLY A 57 3.39 -5.47 32.05
N ASP A 58 4.61 -6.00 32.16
CA ASP A 58 4.90 -7.22 32.93
C ASP A 58 5.66 -6.86 34.24
N PHE A 59 5.75 -7.78 35.19
CA PHE A 59 6.50 -7.61 36.43
C PHE A 59 7.35 -8.83 36.77
N PHE A 60 8.68 -8.65 36.82
CA PHE A 60 9.62 -9.72 37.12
C PHE A 60 10.27 -9.52 38.51
N SER A 61 9.80 -10.26 39.50
CA SER A 61 10.50 -10.37 40.79
C SER A 61 11.40 -11.61 40.78
N ALA A 62 12.64 -11.44 40.31
CA ALA A 62 13.62 -12.51 40.27
C ALA A 62 14.35 -12.65 41.62
N LYS A 63 14.30 -13.84 42.23
CA LYS A 63 15.01 -14.15 43.49
C LYS A 63 16.33 -14.88 43.26
N ASN A 64 16.57 -15.33 42.03
CA ASN A 64 17.78 -16.02 41.62
C ASN A 64 18.12 -15.73 40.14
N PRO A 65 19.36 -16.02 39.70
CA PRO A 65 19.79 -15.78 38.33
C PRO A 65 18.99 -16.52 37.24
N THR A 66 18.45 -17.70 37.55
CA THR A 66 17.64 -18.49 36.60
C THR A 66 16.30 -17.82 36.33
N GLU A 67 15.62 -17.34 37.38
CA GLU A 67 14.37 -16.56 37.27
C GLU A 67 14.61 -15.24 36.54
N LEU A 68 15.75 -14.59 36.76
CA LEU A 68 16.15 -13.38 36.04
C LEU A 68 16.34 -13.66 34.55
N ALA A 69 17.07 -14.72 34.20
CA ALA A 69 17.27 -15.13 32.80
C ALA A 69 15.95 -15.51 32.11
N ALA A 70 15.06 -16.23 32.81
CA ALA A 70 13.73 -16.56 32.31
C ALA A 70 12.83 -15.31 32.15
N GLY A 71 12.97 -14.32 33.03
CA GLY A 71 12.31 -13.01 32.90
C GLY A 71 12.78 -12.26 31.65
N PHE A 72 14.09 -12.17 31.43
CA PHE A 72 14.64 -11.56 30.21
C PHE A 72 14.23 -12.32 28.94
N ALA A 73 14.26 -13.66 28.96
CA ALA A 73 13.83 -14.46 27.82
C ALA A 73 12.35 -14.23 27.49
N ARG A 74 11.47 -14.13 28.50
CA ARG A 74 10.05 -13.82 28.30
C ARG A 74 9.82 -12.40 27.83
N ALA A 75 10.52 -11.40 28.39
CA ALA A 75 10.43 -10.03 27.92
C ALA A 75 10.87 -9.90 26.45
N ILE A 76 11.96 -10.57 26.07
CA ILE A 76 12.44 -10.61 24.68
C ILE A 76 11.43 -11.36 23.78
N ALA A 77 10.85 -12.47 24.25
CA ALA A 77 9.83 -13.22 23.51
C ALA A 77 8.54 -12.40 23.33
N GLN A 78 8.06 -11.69 24.34
CA GLN A 78 6.88 -10.80 24.24
C GLN A 78 7.15 -9.61 23.31
N ILE A 79 8.37 -9.05 23.32
CA ILE A 79 8.78 -8.02 22.37
C ILE A 79 8.81 -8.61 20.95
N ALA A 80 9.27 -9.86 20.78
CA ALA A 80 9.34 -10.54 19.50
C ALA A 80 7.96 -10.95 18.96
N GLU A 81 7.02 -11.38 19.81
CA GLU A 81 5.69 -11.91 19.44
C GLU A 81 4.58 -10.86 19.36
N ARG A 82 4.92 -9.57 19.30
CA ARG A 82 3.91 -8.51 19.24
C ARG A 82 3.09 -8.63 17.93
N ASN A 83 1.80 -8.93 18.07
CA ASN A 83 0.82 -8.71 17.02
C ASN A 83 0.68 -7.20 16.82
N VAL A 84 1.04 -6.72 15.63
CA VAL A 84 0.91 -5.32 15.25
C VAL A 84 -0.29 -5.23 14.32
N ALA A 85 -1.30 -4.45 14.72
CA ALA A 85 -2.35 -4.04 13.80
C ALA A 85 -1.75 -2.99 12.83
N PRO A 86 -1.58 -3.27 11.53
CA PRO A 86 -1.30 -2.27 10.52
C PRO A 86 -2.49 -1.28 10.45
N GLN A 87 -2.16 -0.03 10.12
CA GLN A 87 -3.11 1.08 10.13
C GLN A 87 -4.06 1.19 8.90
N PRO A 88 -3.82 0.58 7.71
CA PRO A 88 -4.75 0.74 6.61
C PRO A 88 -5.93 -0.25 6.69
N ARG A 89 -7.07 0.23 7.22
CA ARG A 89 -8.37 -0.45 7.17
C ARG A 89 -9.10 -0.16 5.85
N SER A 90 -9.97 -1.06 5.42
CA SER A 90 -10.92 -0.84 4.33
C SER A 90 -12.33 -1.12 4.79
N ALA A 91 -13.35 -0.56 4.14
CA ALA A 91 -14.74 -0.79 4.49
C ALA A 91 -15.57 -1.16 3.25
N ASN A 92 -16.61 -1.96 3.43
CA ASN A 92 -17.58 -2.27 2.36
C ASN A 92 -18.58 -1.13 2.09
N ALA A 93 -18.56 -0.07 2.91
CA ALA A 93 -19.47 1.06 2.84
C ALA A 93 -18.70 2.37 3.05
N SER A 94 -19.04 3.41 2.27
CA SER A 94 -18.44 4.75 2.39
C SER A 94 -18.91 5.53 3.62
N VAL A 95 -19.90 5.01 4.35
CA VAL A 95 -20.46 5.58 5.59
C VAL A 95 -20.66 4.44 6.58
N ALA A 96 -20.38 4.69 7.87
CA ALA A 96 -20.71 3.76 8.94
C ALA A 96 -22.24 3.64 9.07
N VAL A 97 -22.77 2.51 8.66
CA VAL A 97 -24.20 2.18 8.67
C VAL A 97 -24.40 0.76 9.17
N THR A 98 -25.61 0.41 9.61
CA THR A 98 -25.92 -0.98 9.98
C THR A 98 -25.69 -1.91 8.78
N GLY A 99 -24.90 -2.97 8.97
CA GLY A 99 -24.45 -3.86 7.90
C GLY A 99 -23.12 -3.48 7.25
N ALA A 100 -22.48 -2.40 7.71
CA ALA A 100 -21.12 -2.08 7.30
C ALA A 100 -20.11 -3.06 7.93
N LEU A 101 -19.11 -3.43 7.14
CA LEU A 101 -17.97 -4.26 7.49
C LEU A 101 -16.71 -3.43 7.32
N SER A 102 -15.84 -3.47 8.32
CA SER A 102 -14.42 -3.12 8.22
C SER A 102 -13.62 -4.39 7.91
N PHE A 103 -12.59 -4.24 7.10
CA PHE A 103 -11.60 -5.27 6.81
C PHE A 103 -10.29 -4.85 7.47
N ASP A 104 -10.00 -5.49 8.60
CA ASP A 104 -8.86 -5.19 9.45
C ASP A 104 -7.73 -6.17 9.12
N THR A 105 -6.57 -5.66 8.70
CA THR A 105 -5.39 -6.49 8.43
C THR A 105 -4.46 -6.52 9.65
N GLY A 106 -3.44 -7.39 9.62
CA GLY A 106 -2.55 -7.68 10.75
C GLY A 106 -1.24 -8.32 10.33
N TYR A 107 -0.21 -8.19 11.19
CA TYR A 107 0.96 -9.07 11.15
C TYR A 107 1.55 -9.35 12.53
N ASN A 108 2.24 -10.49 12.65
CA ASN A 108 2.99 -10.87 13.84
C ASN A 108 4.51 -10.73 13.57
N THR A 109 5.25 -10.00 14.40
CA THR A 109 6.69 -9.77 14.18
C THR A 109 7.58 -10.97 14.48
N GLY A 110 7.08 -11.96 15.23
CA GLY A 110 7.84 -13.13 15.66
C GLY A 110 7.87 -14.21 14.59
N ASN A 111 6.76 -14.38 13.88
CA ASN A 111 6.61 -15.39 12.83
C ASN A 111 6.19 -14.83 11.46
N TRP A 112 6.06 -13.52 11.30
CA TRP A 112 5.69 -12.85 10.05
C TRP A 112 4.44 -13.40 9.36
N SER A 113 3.51 -14.00 10.13
CA SER A 113 2.19 -14.34 9.61
C SER A 113 1.32 -13.10 9.55
N GLY A 114 0.43 -13.04 8.56
CA GLY A 114 -0.60 -12.02 8.47
C GLY A 114 -1.92 -12.46 9.09
N SER A 115 -2.78 -11.48 9.34
CA SER A 115 -4.19 -11.70 9.62
C SER A 115 -5.05 -10.76 8.79
N LEU A 116 -6.30 -11.17 8.54
CA LEU A 116 -7.32 -10.35 7.94
C LEU A 116 -8.67 -10.80 8.48
N GLU A 117 -9.37 -9.87 9.12
CA GLU A 117 -10.68 -10.07 9.72
C GLU A 117 -11.71 -9.18 9.04
N ALA A 118 -12.91 -9.70 8.81
CA ALA A 118 -14.07 -8.84 8.62
C ALA A 118 -14.74 -8.59 9.97
N VAL A 119 -14.97 -7.33 10.25
CA VAL A 119 -15.52 -6.88 11.51
C VAL A 119 -16.73 -6.01 11.23
N GLU A 120 -17.81 -6.22 11.96
CA GLU A 120 -18.95 -5.31 11.90
C GLU A 120 -18.50 -3.90 12.32
N MET A 121 -18.86 -2.90 11.52
CA MET A 121 -18.70 -1.49 11.87
C MET A 121 -20.04 -0.95 12.34
N LYS A 122 -20.13 -0.57 13.61
CA LYS A 122 -21.37 -0.03 14.18
C LYS A 122 -21.66 1.37 13.61
N PRO A 123 -22.93 1.83 13.63
CA PRO A 123 -23.30 3.16 13.13
C PRO A 123 -22.60 4.34 13.82
N ASP A 124 -22.12 4.15 15.06
CA ASP A 124 -21.33 5.14 15.80
C ASP A 124 -19.83 5.14 15.42
N GLY A 125 -19.43 4.30 14.45
CA GLY A 125 -18.05 4.11 14.01
C GLY A 125 -17.22 3.19 14.91
N SER A 126 -17.79 2.65 16.00
CA SER A 126 -17.08 1.72 16.88
C SER A 126 -17.01 0.31 16.30
N ARG A 127 -15.99 -0.43 16.73
CA ARG A 127 -15.75 -1.82 16.30
C ARG A 127 -16.82 -2.76 16.89
N GLY A 128 -17.42 -3.59 16.04
CA GLY A 128 -18.39 -4.63 16.39
C GLY A 128 -17.75 -6.03 16.49
N ALA A 129 -18.57 -7.05 16.23
CA ALA A 129 -18.13 -8.45 16.28
C ALA A 129 -17.27 -8.81 15.06
N VAL A 130 -16.30 -9.71 15.26
CA VAL A 130 -15.58 -10.37 14.15
C VAL A 130 -16.55 -11.33 13.47
N ILE A 131 -16.79 -11.10 12.18
CA ILE A 131 -17.73 -11.88 11.35
C ILE A 131 -17.03 -13.11 10.77
N TRP A 132 -15.79 -12.94 10.30
CA TRP A 132 -14.91 -14.04 9.88
C TRP A 132 -13.45 -13.62 10.00
N ASP A 133 -12.58 -14.62 10.12
CA ASP A 133 -11.11 -14.50 10.14
C ASP A 133 -10.51 -15.48 9.12
N LEU A 134 -9.65 -14.96 8.24
CA LEU A 134 -9.01 -15.73 7.18
C LEU A 134 -7.99 -16.75 7.67
N THR A 135 -7.42 -16.58 8.87
CA THR A 135 -6.42 -17.52 9.39
C THR A 135 -6.96 -18.94 9.40
N THR A 136 -8.23 -19.13 9.79
CA THR A 136 -8.87 -20.45 9.84
C THR A 136 -9.23 -20.97 8.44
N ASN A 137 -9.83 -20.13 7.60
CA ASN A 137 -10.33 -20.56 6.28
C ASN A 137 -9.20 -20.88 5.30
N LEU A 138 -8.17 -20.02 5.24
CA LEU A 138 -7.02 -20.26 4.35
C LEU A 138 -6.16 -21.43 4.85
N ASP A 139 -5.99 -21.59 6.16
CA ASP A 139 -5.22 -22.70 6.72
C ASP A 139 -5.89 -24.06 6.52
N ALA A 140 -7.20 -24.09 6.29
CA ALA A 140 -7.93 -25.31 5.94
C ALA A 140 -7.71 -25.78 4.48
N LEU A 141 -7.29 -24.89 3.57
CA LEU A 141 -7.09 -25.25 2.16
C LEU A 141 -5.85 -26.15 1.96
N THR A 142 -5.95 -27.14 1.08
CA THR A 142 -4.79 -27.93 0.66
C THR A 142 -4.04 -27.25 -0.47
N ALA A 143 -2.76 -27.55 -0.64
CA ALA A 143 -1.95 -27.04 -1.74
C ALA A 143 -2.60 -27.28 -3.12
N THR A 144 -3.25 -28.40 -3.34
CA THR A 144 -3.91 -28.75 -4.61
C THR A 144 -5.24 -28.01 -4.83
N SER A 145 -5.93 -27.60 -3.77
CA SER A 145 -7.21 -26.89 -3.85
C SER A 145 -7.07 -25.39 -4.17
N ARG A 146 -5.93 -24.79 -3.84
CA ARG A 146 -5.68 -23.37 -4.06
C ARG A 146 -5.47 -23.06 -5.54
N LYS A 147 -6.14 -22.01 -6.01
CA LYS A 147 -5.99 -21.46 -7.36
C LYS A 147 -5.01 -20.28 -7.30
N ILE A 148 -3.77 -20.52 -7.70
CA ILE A 148 -2.73 -19.50 -7.70
C ILE A 148 -2.27 -19.29 -9.13
N TYR A 149 -2.12 -18.05 -9.55
CA TYR A 149 -1.74 -17.67 -10.91
C TYR A 149 -0.50 -16.79 -10.89
N THR A 150 0.21 -16.71 -12.01
CA THR A 150 1.41 -15.88 -12.18
C THR A 150 1.54 -15.40 -13.63
N GLY A 151 2.24 -14.30 -13.86
CA GLY A 151 2.65 -13.87 -15.21
C GLY A 151 3.98 -14.50 -15.62
N VAL A 152 4.20 -14.66 -16.92
CA VAL A 152 5.47 -15.15 -17.47
C VAL A 152 5.89 -14.35 -18.69
N TYR A 153 7.20 -14.28 -18.96
CA TYR A 153 7.75 -13.75 -20.21
C TYR A 153 8.39 -14.85 -21.05
N THR A 154 8.37 -14.73 -22.38
CA THR A 154 8.86 -15.81 -23.29
C THR A 154 10.27 -15.59 -23.86
N SER A 155 10.85 -14.40 -23.71
CA SER A 155 12.09 -14.00 -24.42
C SER A 155 13.04 -13.17 -23.56
N VAL A 156 13.41 -13.67 -22.39
CA VAL A 156 14.28 -12.95 -21.45
C VAL A 156 15.72 -13.46 -21.53
N ASP A 157 16.70 -12.58 -21.71
CA ASP A 157 18.11 -12.89 -21.53
C ASP A 157 18.45 -13.05 -20.03
N CYS A 158 19.06 -14.18 -19.71
CA CYS A 158 19.38 -14.61 -18.35
C CYS A 158 20.89 -14.56 -18.07
N THR A 159 21.69 -14.14 -19.06
CA THR A 159 23.16 -14.20 -18.99
C THR A 159 23.77 -12.94 -18.36
N THR A 160 23.03 -11.82 -18.38
CA THR A 160 23.46 -10.54 -17.81
C THR A 160 22.47 -10.06 -16.73
N PRO A 161 22.82 -10.16 -15.43
CA PRO A 161 22.00 -9.62 -14.34
C PRO A 161 21.66 -8.14 -14.56
N LEU A 162 20.40 -7.78 -14.33
CA LEU A 162 19.88 -6.41 -14.44
C LEU A 162 20.08 -5.74 -15.82
N SER A 163 20.36 -6.52 -16.87
CA SER A 163 20.32 -6.05 -18.24
C SER A 163 19.18 -6.76 -18.99
N PRO A 164 17.98 -6.13 -19.07
CA PRO A 164 17.03 -6.56 -20.08
C PRO A 164 16.22 -5.40 -20.70
N LYS A 165 15.96 -5.52 -22.00
CA LYS A 165 14.91 -4.77 -22.73
C LYS A 165 14.18 -5.70 -23.70
N ASP A 166 14.09 -7.00 -23.39
CA ASP A 166 13.66 -8.04 -24.33
C ASP A 166 12.50 -8.92 -23.84
N GLY A 167 12.08 -8.81 -22.57
CA GLY A 167 10.94 -9.57 -22.03
C GLY A 167 9.63 -9.27 -22.77
N VAL A 168 9.13 -10.26 -23.51
CA VAL A 168 7.81 -10.20 -24.16
C VAL A 168 6.79 -10.93 -23.30
N TRP A 169 5.66 -10.27 -23.03
CA TRP A 169 4.54 -10.83 -22.28
C TRP A 169 4.09 -12.17 -22.86
N GLY A 170 4.13 -13.21 -22.02
CA GLY A 170 3.79 -14.59 -22.36
C GLY A 170 2.40 -15.03 -21.88
N GLY A 171 1.67 -14.17 -21.19
CA GLY A 171 0.35 -14.45 -20.62
C GLY A 171 0.40 -14.95 -19.17
N GLY A 172 -0.78 -15.15 -18.59
CA GLY A 172 -0.91 -15.80 -17.29
C GLY A 172 -0.70 -17.31 -17.36
N LYS A 173 -0.22 -17.86 -16.25
CA LYS A 173 -0.05 -19.30 -15.99
C LYS A 173 -0.59 -19.64 -14.61
N GLU A 174 -1.00 -20.89 -14.43
CA GLU A 174 -1.25 -21.43 -13.10
C GLU A 174 0.09 -21.66 -12.37
N PHE A 175 0.20 -21.26 -11.11
CA PHE A 175 1.36 -21.50 -10.26
C PHE A 175 1.19 -22.84 -9.54
N LYS A 176 1.72 -23.94 -10.11
CA LYS A 176 1.61 -25.30 -9.56
C LYS A 176 2.89 -26.13 -9.68
N SER A 177 3.00 -27.20 -8.90
CA SER A 177 4.08 -28.16 -9.09
C SER A 177 4.01 -28.77 -10.49
N GLY A 178 5.18 -28.97 -11.11
CA GLY A 178 5.30 -29.55 -12.45
C GLY A 178 5.14 -28.57 -13.62
N VAL A 179 4.85 -27.28 -13.41
CA VAL A 179 4.83 -26.26 -14.48
C VAL A 179 6.05 -25.34 -14.49
N ALA A 180 7.13 -25.70 -13.79
CA ALA A 180 8.35 -24.87 -13.74
C ALA A 180 8.99 -24.64 -15.13
N SER A 181 8.67 -25.49 -16.12
CA SER A 181 9.07 -25.29 -17.52
C SER A 181 8.34 -24.15 -18.23
N ASP A 182 7.21 -23.68 -17.69
CA ASP A 182 6.44 -22.56 -18.25
C ASP A 182 7.00 -21.21 -17.80
N TRP A 183 7.84 -21.20 -16.77
CA TRP A 183 8.43 -19.99 -16.21
C TRP A 183 9.60 -19.52 -17.04
N ASP A 184 9.83 -18.20 -17.03
CA ASP A 184 11.09 -17.70 -17.54
C ASP A 184 12.26 -18.04 -16.60
N CYS A 185 13.47 -17.88 -17.13
CA CYS A 185 14.68 -18.23 -16.41
C CYS A 185 14.89 -17.43 -15.12
N TRP A 186 14.45 -16.17 -15.03
CA TRP A 186 14.61 -15.37 -13.82
C TRP A 186 13.63 -15.82 -12.74
N GLN A 187 12.42 -16.22 -13.12
CA GLN A 187 11.49 -16.88 -12.21
C GLN A 187 12.08 -18.19 -11.68
N ALA A 188 12.62 -19.04 -12.56
CA ALA A 188 13.29 -20.29 -12.15
C ALA A 188 14.50 -20.04 -11.23
N LEU A 189 15.33 -19.04 -11.54
CA LEU A 189 16.47 -18.63 -10.71
C LEU A 189 16.03 -18.08 -9.35
N GLY A 190 15.01 -17.23 -9.32
CA GLY A 190 14.47 -16.66 -8.09
C GLY A 190 13.89 -17.70 -7.15
N MET A 191 13.18 -18.70 -7.70
CA MET A 191 12.69 -19.83 -6.91
C MET A 191 13.80 -20.75 -6.40
N ASN A 192 14.95 -20.77 -7.07
CA ASN A 192 16.18 -21.47 -6.64
C ASN A 192 17.05 -20.61 -5.70
N ARG A 193 16.47 -19.59 -5.04
CA ARG A 193 17.15 -18.76 -4.03
C ARG A 193 16.39 -18.82 -2.70
N PRO A 194 17.00 -19.31 -1.60
CA PRO A 194 18.38 -19.81 -1.48
C PRO A 194 18.61 -21.06 -2.36
N ALA A 195 19.86 -21.41 -2.64
CA ALA A 195 20.18 -22.59 -3.46
C ALA A 195 19.49 -23.85 -2.91
N LEU A 196 18.97 -24.70 -3.79
CA LEU A 196 18.36 -25.97 -3.38
C LEU A 196 19.34 -26.80 -2.56
N LEU A 197 18.90 -27.26 -1.39
CA LEU A 197 19.70 -28.12 -0.51
C LEU A 197 19.76 -29.59 -1.00
N GLY A 198 18.95 -29.94 -2.01
CA GLY A 198 18.76 -31.32 -2.47
C GLY A 198 17.85 -32.13 -1.54
N GLY A 199 17.67 -33.43 -1.85
CA GLY A 199 16.78 -34.30 -1.08
C GLY A 199 15.32 -33.84 -1.15
N ASN A 200 14.75 -33.45 0.00
CA ASN A 200 13.38 -32.94 0.10
C ASN A 200 13.24 -31.48 -0.34
N ASP A 201 14.34 -30.74 -0.51
CA ASP A 201 14.30 -29.39 -1.08
C ASP A 201 14.39 -29.43 -2.61
N THR A 202 13.24 -29.57 -3.26
CA THR A 202 13.11 -29.56 -4.73
C THR A 202 12.27 -28.38 -5.18
N MET A 203 12.41 -27.99 -6.46
CA MET A 203 11.59 -26.92 -7.05
C MET A 203 10.08 -27.19 -6.90
N ALA A 204 9.66 -28.44 -7.14
CA ALA A 204 8.26 -28.84 -6.98
C ALA A 204 7.80 -28.69 -5.53
N ASN A 205 8.61 -29.17 -4.57
CA ASN A 205 8.27 -29.09 -3.15
C ASN A 205 8.23 -27.64 -2.63
N ARG A 206 9.09 -26.74 -3.14
CA ARG A 206 9.02 -25.30 -2.81
C ARG A 206 7.71 -24.68 -3.31
N VAL A 207 7.29 -25.03 -4.53
CA VAL A 207 6.01 -24.56 -5.07
C VAL A 207 4.85 -25.07 -4.22
N ASP A 208 4.84 -26.36 -3.90
CA ASP A 208 3.78 -26.94 -3.06
C ASP A 208 3.78 -26.33 -1.66
N TYR A 209 4.96 -26.06 -1.08
CA TYR A 209 5.09 -25.32 0.18
C TYR A 209 4.48 -23.92 0.09
N LEU A 210 4.78 -23.13 -0.95
CA LEU A 210 4.18 -21.80 -1.16
C LEU A 210 2.67 -21.87 -1.42
N ARG A 211 2.20 -22.94 -2.04
CA ARG A 211 0.76 -23.28 -2.14
C ARG A 211 0.16 -23.73 -0.81
N GLY A 212 0.95 -23.93 0.24
CA GLY A 212 0.49 -24.20 1.59
C GLY A 212 0.68 -25.63 2.08
N ASP A 213 1.45 -26.45 1.37
CA ASP A 213 1.88 -27.76 1.88
C ASP A 213 2.83 -27.58 3.07
N LYS A 214 2.58 -28.34 4.15
CA LYS A 214 3.38 -28.31 5.37
C LYS A 214 4.28 -29.55 5.53
N THR A 215 4.22 -30.53 4.61
CA THR A 215 4.92 -31.83 4.74
C THR A 215 6.43 -31.70 5.00
N PHE A 216 7.09 -30.67 4.46
CA PHE A 216 8.53 -30.45 4.63
C PHE A 216 8.88 -29.24 5.48
N GLU A 217 7.97 -28.75 6.33
CA GLU A 217 8.31 -27.78 7.39
C GLU A 217 9.25 -28.43 8.42
N ALA A 218 10.16 -27.66 9.01
CA ALA A 218 11.24 -28.15 9.88
C ALA A 218 10.75 -28.92 11.13
N ASN A 219 9.49 -28.72 11.54
CA ASN A 219 8.84 -29.48 12.60
C ASN A 219 8.30 -30.85 12.15
N GLN A 220 8.37 -31.17 10.86
CA GLN A 220 7.98 -32.46 10.27
C GLN A 220 9.20 -33.38 10.03
N PRO A 221 8.98 -34.72 9.95
CA PRO A 221 10.05 -35.66 9.62
C PRO A 221 10.72 -35.36 8.28
N GLY A 222 12.02 -35.08 8.31
CA GLY A 222 12.80 -34.74 7.09
C GLY A 222 12.50 -33.35 6.53
N GLY A 223 11.90 -32.47 7.33
CA GLY A 223 11.61 -31.09 6.96
C GLY A 223 12.86 -30.23 6.78
N VAL A 224 12.80 -29.34 5.79
CA VAL A 224 13.88 -28.44 5.38
C VAL A 224 13.40 -26.98 5.28
N TYR A 225 12.08 -26.77 5.26
CA TYR A 225 11.47 -25.46 5.14
C TYR A 225 11.18 -24.83 6.49
N ARG A 226 11.11 -23.50 6.53
CA ARG A 226 10.63 -22.78 7.70
C ARG A 226 9.26 -23.29 8.18
N ASN A 227 9.05 -23.28 9.50
CA ASN A 227 7.74 -23.50 10.10
C ASN A 227 6.84 -22.28 9.92
N ARG A 228 5.59 -22.48 9.48
CA ARG A 228 4.61 -21.40 9.37
C ARG A 228 3.44 -21.61 10.33
N ALA A 229 3.12 -20.55 11.07
CA ALA A 229 1.88 -20.51 11.85
C ALA A 229 0.67 -20.51 10.91
N HIS A 230 0.64 -19.55 9.98
CA HIS A 230 -0.43 -19.39 8.98
C HIS A 230 0.12 -19.34 7.56
N LYS A 231 -0.72 -19.68 6.58
CA LYS A 231 -0.38 -19.58 5.15
C LYS A 231 -0.30 -18.14 4.66
N LEU A 232 -1.09 -17.23 5.24
CA LEU A 232 -1.08 -15.81 4.91
C LEU A 232 0.19 -15.15 5.49
N GLY A 233 0.96 -14.52 4.62
CA GLY A 233 2.11 -13.70 5.00
C GLY A 233 1.72 -12.37 5.64
N ALA A 234 2.69 -11.72 6.29
CA ALA A 234 2.48 -10.43 6.93
C ALA A 234 1.88 -9.40 5.95
N ILE A 235 0.86 -8.66 6.39
CA ILE A 235 0.31 -7.50 5.65
C ILE A 235 0.78 -6.25 6.39
N ILE A 236 1.70 -5.48 5.79
CA ILE A 236 2.32 -4.33 6.45
C ILE A 236 1.79 -3.02 5.87
N ARG A 237 1.94 -2.81 4.56
CA ARG A 237 1.58 -1.53 3.92
C ARG A 237 0.38 -1.62 2.98
N SER A 238 0.05 -2.81 2.50
CA SER A 238 -1.07 -3.00 1.58
C SER A 238 -2.40 -2.73 2.30
N GLN A 239 -3.22 -1.86 1.74
CA GLN A 239 -4.60 -1.63 2.16
C GLN A 239 -5.53 -2.57 1.39
N PRO A 240 -6.47 -3.26 2.06
CA PRO A 240 -7.44 -4.07 1.34
C PRO A 240 -8.37 -3.19 0.51
N ILE A 241 -8.86 -3.69 -0.62
CA ILE A 241 -9.93 -3.04 -1.38
C ILE A 241 -11.12 -3.98 -1.49
N TYR A 242 -12.31 -3.44 -1.25
CA TYR A 242 -13.56 -4.17 -1.42
C TYR A 242 -14.16 -3.83 -2.78
N VAL A 243 -14.46 -4.85 -3.57
CA VAL A 243 -15.11 -4.71 -4.88
C VAL A 243 -16.38 -5.53 -4.89
N SER A 244 -17.49 -4.90 -5.21
CA SER A 244 -18.80 -5.53 -5.40
C SER A 244 -19.40 -5.06 -6.71
N TYR A 245 -20.69 -4.74 -6.80
CA TYR A 245 -21.30 -4.25 -8.05
C TYR A 245 -20.58 -2.98 -8.58
N PRO A 246 -20.54 -2.77 -9.92
CA PRO A 246 -19.98 -1.56 -10.53
C PRO A 246 -20.65 -0.28 -10.03
N SER A 247 -19.86 0.71 -9.61
CA SER A 247 -20.38 1.94 -8.99
C SER A 247 -19.59 3.20 -9.36
N GLU A 248 -18.84 3.21 -10.47
CA GLU A 248 -18.05 4.37 -10.92
C GLU A 248 -18.94 5.54 -11.39
N GLY A 249 -20.21 5.27 -11.69
CA GLY A 249 -21.20 6.30 -12.01
C GLY A 249 -21.01 6.96 -13.38
N TYR A 250 -20.33 6.31 -14.32
CA TYR A 250 -20.20 6.85 -15.68
C TYR A 250 -21.56 7.03 -16.36
N TYR A 251 -21.67 8.13 -17.09
CA TYR A 251 -22.76 8.35 -18.02
C TYR A 251 -22.50 7.58 -19.32
N ASP A 252 -23.58 7.16 -19.99
CA ASP A 252 -23.50 6.53 -21.32
C ASP A 252 -23.22 7.55 -22.44
N THR A 253 -23.10 8.83 -22.10
CA THR A 253 -22.69 9.89 -23.02
C THR A 253 -21.17 9.99 -23.07
N TRP A 254 -20.59 9.59 -24.19
CA TRP A 254 -19.14 9.63 -24.45
C TRP A 254 -18.83 10.47 -25.69
N PRO A 255 -17.57 10.93 -25.88
CA PRO A 255 -17.17 11.64 -27.09
C PRO A 255 -17.52 10.86 -28.37
N SER A 256 -18.04 11.58 -29.37
CA SER A 256 -18.50 10.99 -30.64
C SER A 256 -17.44 10.09 -31.27
N GLY A 257 -17.82 8.86 -31.63
CA GLY A 257 -16.93 7.90 -32.28
C GLY A 257 -15.95 7.20 -31.34
N SER A 258 -16.05 7.43 -30.03
CA SER A 258 -15.31 6.62 -29.06
C SER A 258 -15.87 5.19 -28.99
N PRO A 259 -15.05 4.19 -28.61
CA PRO A 259 -15.54 2.82 -28.43
C PRO A 259 -16.70 2.71 -27.44
N GLU A 260 -16.68 3.53 -26.38
CA GLU A 260 -17.72 3.60 -25.37
C GLU A 260 -19.04 4.15 -25.93
N GLU A 261 -19.00 5.21 -26.75
CA GLU A 261 -20.18 5.79 -27.40
C GLU A 261 -20.83 4.78 -28.36
N VAL A 262 -20.01 4.10 -29.17
CA VAL A 262 -20.50 3.05 -30.09
C VAL A 262 -21.17 1.92 -29.32
N ALA A 263 -20.58 1.49 -28.20
CA ALA A 263 -21.17 0.45 -27.36
C ALA A 263 -22.48 0.92 -26.71
N ALA A 264 -22.53 2.16 -26.20
CA ALA A 264 -23.72 2.76 -25.60
C ALA A 264 -24.88 2.85 -26.60
N THR A 265 -24.62 3.37 -27.81
CA THR A 265 -25.61 3.44 -28.90
C THR A 265 -26.10 2.05 -29.32
N GLY A 266 -25.26 1.03 -29.20
CA GLY A 266 -25.61 -0.39 -29.40
C GLY A 266 -26.33 -1.07 -28.22
N GLY A 267 -26.66 -0.33 -27.15
CA GLY A 267 -27.33 -0.85 -25.95
C GLY A 267 -26.40 -1.58 -24.97
N ASN A 268 -25.08 -1.49 -25.15
CA ASN A 268 -24.03 -2.08 -24.31
C ASN A 268 -23.20 -1.02 -23.57
N GLY A 269 -23.85 0.08 -23.16
CA GLY A 269 -23.27 1.14 -22.35
C GLY A 269 -22.86 0.69 -20.94
N TYR A 270 -22.30 1.62 -20.17
CA TYR A 270 -21.91 1.39 -18.78
C TYR A 270 -23.13 1.07 -17.90
N SER A 271 -24.28 1.71 -18.15
CA SER A 271 -25.52 1.39 -17.43
C SER A 271 -25.92 -0.09 -17.55
N LYS A 272 -25.74 -0.69 -18.74
CA LYS A 272 -25.94 -2.13 -18.94
C LYS A 272 -24.91 -2.97 -18.17
N PHE A 273 -23.65 -2.57 -18.16
CA PHE A 273 -22.61 -3.25 -17.38
C PHE A 273 -22.93 -3.26 -15.87
N VAL A 274 -23.42 -2.15 -15.33
CA VAL A 274 -23.89 -2.06 -13.93
C VAL A 274 -25.01 -3.06 -13.68
N VAL A 275 -26.02 -3.10 -14.55
CA VAL A 275 -27.17 -4.03 -14.41
C VAL A 275 -26.73 -5.49 -14.51
N ASP A 276 -25.89 -5.82 -15.49
CA ASP A 276 -25.43 -7.20 -15.73
C ASP A 276 -24.57 -7.73 -14.56
N ASN A 277 -23.94 -6.84 -13.78
CA ASN A 277 -23.07 -7.17 -12.65
C ASN A 277 -23.66 -6.73 -11.29
N ALA A 278 -24.94 -6.41 -11.22
CA ALA A 278 -25.59 -5.93 -9.99
C ALA A 278 -25.51 -6.94 -8.84
N ASN A 279 -25.44 -8.24 -9.16
CA ASN A 279 -25.32 -9.33 -8.20
C ASN A 279 -23.88 -9.85 -8.05
N ARG A 280 -22.86 -9.10 -8.50
CA ARG A 280 -21.46 -9.50 -8.32
C ARG A 280 -21.14 -9.62 -6.84
N GLU A 281 -20.83 -10.83 -6.40
CA GLU A 281 -20.50 -11.09 -5.01
C GLU A 281 -19.27 -10.30 -4.59
N GLY A 282 -19.36 -9.61 -3.44
CA GLY A 282 -18.26 -8.84 -2.89
C GLY A 282 -16.99 -9.67 -2.74
N THR A 283 -15.85 -9.07 -3.06
CA THR A 283 -14.52 -9.67 -2.95
C THR A 283 -13.54 -8.64 -2.39
N VAL A 284 -12.72 -9.05 -1.43
CA VAL A 284 -11.63 -8.25 -0.88
C VAL A 284 -10.32 -8.66 -1.56
N TYR A 285 -9.59 -7.68 -2.09
CA TYR A 285 -8.25 -7.87 -2.63
C TYR A 285 -7.21 -7.25 -1.73
N ILE A 286 -6.12 -7.96 -1.48
CA ILE A 286 -5.05 -7.50 -0.58
C ILE A 286 -3.70 -8.06 -0.99
N GLY A 287 -2.66 -7.22 -0.97
CA GLY A 287 -1.27 -7.65 -1.12
C GLY A 287 -0.72 -8.20 0.20
N SER A 288 -0.01 -9.32 0.13
CA SER A 288 0.58 -10.02 1.27
C SER A 288 2.05 -10.35 1.01
N ASN A 289 2.85 -10.34 2.08
CA ASN A 289 4.29 -10.55 1.97
C ASN A 289 4.71 -12.03 1.88
N ASP A 290 3.76 -12.94 1.64
CA ASP A 290 3.97 -14.31 1.14
C ASP A 290 4.17 -14.37 -0.39
N GLY A 291 4.24 -13.21 -1.05
CA GLY A 291 4.49 -13.08 -2.48
C GLY A 291 3.21 -12.91 -3.31
N MET A 292 2.05 -12.80 -2.68
CA MET A 292 0.76 -12.88 -3.37
C MET A 292 -0.11 -11.64 -3.18
N LEU A 293 -0.84 -11.28 -4.23
CA LEU A 293 -2.14 -10.63 -4.09
C LEU A 293 -3.18 -11.74 -3.85
N HIS A 294 -4.00 -11.62 -2.81
CA HIS A 294 -5.09 -12.55 -2.53
C HIS A 294 -6.46 -11.95 -2.84
N ALA A 295 -7.40 -12.79 -3.24
CA ALA A 295 -8.80 -12.47 -3.42
C ALA A 295 -9.67 -13.33 -2.48
N PHE A 296 -10.37 -12.69 -1.55
CA PHE A 296 -11.23 -13.38 -0.57
C PHE A 296 -12.70 -13.02 -0.77
N SER A 297 -13.60 -14.00 -0.69
CA SER A 297 -15.04 -13.74 -0.71
C SER A 297 -15.45 -12.84 0.45
N ALA A 298 -16.24 -11.81 0.16
CA ALA A 298 -16.78 -10.88 1.13
C ALA A 298 -18.22 -10.52 0.74
N PRO A 299 -19.15 -11.48 0.73
CA PRO A 299 -20.55 -11.21 0.42
C PRO A 299 -21.09 -10.11 1.33
N ALA A 300 -21.83 -9.18 0.75
CA ALA A 300 -22.49 -8.13 1.51
C ALA A 300 -23.49 -8.75 2.51
N PRO A 301 -23.62 -8.22 3.73
CA PRO A 301 -24.62 -8.70 4.68
C PRO A 301 -26.04 -8.43 4.14
N SER A 302 -26.97 -9.35 4.42
CA SER A 302 -28.39 -9.13 4.14
C SER A 302 -29.05 -8.50 5.37
N CYS A 303 -29.55 -7.28 5.26
CA CYS A 303 -30.14 -6.54 6.37
C CYS A 303 -31.65 -6.37 6.18
N ASP A 304 -32.41 -6.70 7.23
CA ASP A 304 -33.84 -6.44 7.33
C ASP A 304 -34.06 -5.09 8.05
N TYR A 305 -34.76 -4.17 7.38
CA TYR A 305 -35.11 -2.83 7.88
C TYR A 305 -36.60 -2.71 8.22
N THR A 306 -37.33 -3.81 8.37
CA THR A 306 -38.75 -3.80 8.78
C THR A 306 -38.98 -3.12 10.13
N ASP A 307 -38.01 -3.16 11.05
CA ASP A 307 -37.90 -2.26 12.20
C ASP A 307 -36.75 -1.25 11.97
N PRO A 308 -37.04 -0.02 11.53
CA PRO A 308 -36.02 1.00 11.30
C PRO A 308 -35.26 1.41 12.57
N ALA A 309 -35.80 1.14 13.76
CA ALA A 309 -35.11 1.42 15.02
C ALA A 309 -34.10 0.33 15.38
N ASN A 310 -34.28 -0.91 14.89
CA ASN A 310 -33.43 -2.07 15.20
C ASN A 310 -33.22 -2.97 13.95
N PRO A 311 -32.54 -2.48 12.90
CA PRO A 311 -32.27 -3.29 11.72
C PRO A 311 -31.41 -4.52 12.09
N THR A 312 -31.78 -5.69 11.57
CA THR A 312 -31.04 -6.95 11.80
C THR A 312 -30.33 -7.40 10.55
N CYS A 313 -29.02 -7.64 10.63
CA CYS A 313 -28.22 -8.11 9.50
C CYS A 313 -27.79 -9.57 9.68
N THR A 314 -27.88 -10.35 8.60
CA THR A 314 -27.39 -11.72 8.50
C THR A 314 -26.13 -11.73 7.63
N PHE A 315 -25.05 -12.29 8.18
CA PHE A 315 -23.77 -12.42 7.50
C PHE A 315 -23.61 -13.82 6.90
N SER A 316 -23.04 -13.92 5.70
CA SER A 316 -22.86 -15.22 5.04
C SER A 316 -21.71 -16.02 5.67
N SER A 317 -21.92 -17.33 5.86
CA SER A 317 -20.87 -18.27 6.23
C SER A 317 -19.86 -18.55 5.10
N THR A 318 -20.14 -18.08 3.87
CA THR A 318 -19.21 -18.18 2.74
C THR A 318 -18.16 -17.06 2.72
N GLY A 319 -18.25 -16.09 3.63
CA GLY A 319 -17.27 -15.01 3.76
C GLY A 319 -15.90 -15.51 4.21
N GLY A 320 -14.87 -14.85 3.73
CA GLY A 320 -13.49 -15.14 4.07
C GLY A 320 -12.90 -16.40 3.44
N ASN A 321 -13.47 -16.89 2.33
CA ASN A 321 -12.87 -18.00 1.58
C ASN A 321 -11.97 -17.45 0.48
N GLU A 322 -10.75 -17.99 0.34
CA GLU A 322 -9.87 -17.61 -0.77
C GLU A 322 -10.46 -18.10 -2.09
N ARG A 323 -10.67 -17.17 -3.02
CA ARG A 323 -11.10 -17.48 -4.39
C ARG A 323 -9.91 -17.86 -5.26
N TRP A 324 -8.86 -17.06 -5.16
CA TRP A 324 -7.61 -17.20 -5.90
C TRP A 324 -6.53 -16.28 -5.32
N ALA A 325 -5.29 -16.53 -5.71
CA ALA A 325 -4.16 -15.65 -5.45
C ALA A 325 -3.32 -15.42 -6.73
N TYR A 326 -2.57 -14.33 -6.78
CA TYR A 326 -1.71 -13.97 -7.89
C TYR A 326 -0.30 -13.62 -7.42
N ILE A 327 0.72 -14.23 -8.04
CA ILE A 327 2.14 -14.00 -7.77
C ILE A 327 2.72 -13.21 -8.96
N PRO A 328 3.08 -11.93 -8.77
CA PRO A 328 3.73 -11.16 -9.81
C PRO A 328 5.13 -11.69 -10.13
N ARG A 329 5.55 -11.66 -11.39
CA ARG A 329 6.90 -12.05 -11.81
C ARG A 329 7.98 -11.28 -11.04
N ALA A 330 7.75 -10.00 -10.81
CA ALA A 330 8.70 -9.09 -10.16
C ALA A 330 9.11 -9.51 -8.72
N VAL A 331 8.35 -10.38 -8.04
CA VAL A 331 8.70 -10.84 -6.68
C VAL A 331 9.48 -12.16 -6.65
N TYR A 332 9.66 -12.84 -7.78
CA TYR A 332 10.30 -14.16 -7.82
C TYR A 332 11.73 -14.14 -7.26
N ALA A 333 12.46 -13.04 -7.39
CA ALA A 333 13.79 -12.87 -6.81
C ALA A 333 13.81 -13.07 -5.27
N ASN A 334 12.68 -12.81 -4.61
CA ASN A 334 12.52 -12.95 -3.16
C ASN A 334 11.67 -14.16 -2.75
N LEU A 335 10.87 -14.71 -3.69
CA LEU A 335 9.84 -15.72 -3.41
C LEU A 335 10.39 -17.02 -2.82
N GLY A 336 11.52 -17.53 -3.34
CA GLY A 336 12.15 -18.74 -2.80
C GLY A 336 12.67 -18.58 -1.37
N ASN A 337 12.99 -17.35 -0.93
CA ASN A 337 13.50 -17.10 0.43
C ASN A 337 12.44 -17.35 1.51
N LEU A 338 11.15 -17.36 1.15
CA LEU A 338 10.05 -17.69 2.06
C LEU A 338 10.12 -19.15 2.57
N THR A 339 10.90 -20.00 1.90
CA THR A 339 11.11 -21.39 2.32
C THR A 339 12.29 -21.56 3.27
N ASP A 340 13.16 -20.55 3.44
CA ASP A 340 14.39 -20.65 4.23
C ASP A 340 14.09 -20.88 5.72
N ALA A 341 14.67 -21.92 6.32
CA ALA A 341 14.55 -22.21 7.75
C ALA A 341 15.06 -21.06 8.64
N ASN A 342 16.02 -20.27 8.16
CA ASN A 342 16.56 -19.07 8.81
C ASN A 342 15.93 -17.78 8.23
N PHE A 343 14.64 -17.85 7.89
CA PHE A 343 13.91 -16.75 7.25
C PHE A 343 14.16 -15.38 7.87
N VAL A 344 14.58 -14.47 7.00
CA VAL A 344 14.63 -13.03 7.28
C VAL A 344 13.52 -12.37 6.49
N TYR A 345 12.67 -11.61 7.18
CA TYR A 345 11.55 -10.93 6.54
C TYR A 345 12.02 -9.99 5.43
N ARG A 346 11.34 -10.11 4.28
CA ARG A 346 11.51 -9.23 3.14
C ARG A 346 10.16 -8.91 2.55
N PRO A 347 9.88 -7.63 2.30
CA PRO A 347 8.66 -7.27 1.60
C PRO A 347 8.61 -7.92 0.21
N THR A 348 7.43 -8.38 -0.19
CA THR A 348 7.16 -8.89 -1.53
C THR A 348 5.99 -8.12 -2.12
N VAL A 349 4.74 -8.56 -2.04
CA VAL A 349 3.59 -7.79 -2.52
C VAL A 349 3.07 -6.89 -1.40
N ASP A 350 3.67 -5.70 -1.24
CA ASP A 350 3.39 -4.81 -0.10
C ASP A 350 2.66 -3.51 -0.48
N ALA A 351 2.37 -3.26 -1.77
CA ALA A 351 1.60 -2.08 -2.18
C ALA A 351 0.09 -2.35 -2.17
N SER A 352 -0.72 -1.30 -1.97
CA SER A 352 -2.18 -1.39 -2.06
C SER A 352 -2.62 -1.59 -3.52
N PRO A 353 -3.50 -2.55 -3.82
CA PRO A 353 -4.14 -2.64 -5.13
C PRO A 353 -5.09 -1.47 -5.37
N ARG A 354 -5.48 -1.28 -6.62
CA ARG A 354 -6.54 -0.35 -7.03
C ARG A 354 -7.40 -0.97 -8.10
N THR A 355 -8.67 -0.61 -8.12
CA THR A 355 -9.60 -0.97 -9.18
C THR A 355 -10.20 0.26 -9.84
N ARG A 356 -10.61 0.10 -11.10
CA ARG A 356 -11.48 1.02 -11.83
C ARG A 356 -12.23 0.24 -12.90
N ASP A 357 -13.48 0.61 -13.18
CA ASP A 357 -14.14 0.10 -14.37
C ASP A 357 -13.59 0.81 -15.62
N VAL A 358 -13.26 0.02 -16.63
CA VAL A 358 -12.61 0.45 -17.87
C VAL A 358 -13.29 -0.18 -19.08
N PHE A 359 -13.27 0.50 -20.22
CA PHE A 359 -13.73 -0.06 -21.49
C PHE A 359 -12.54 -0.56 -22.32
N ILE A 360 -12.33 -1.87 -22.31
CA ILE A 360 -11.19 -2.51 -22.99
C ILE A 360 -11.67 -3.74 -23.76
N ASN A 361 -10.96 -4.12 -24.83
CA ASN A 361 -11.28 -5.31 -25.62
C ASN A 361 -12.76 -5.37 -26.08
N GLY A 362 -13.36 -4.21 -26.36
CA GLY A 362 -14.73 -4.10 -26.86
C GLY A 362 -15.84 -4.19 -25.80
N GLY A 363 -15.52 -4.13 -24.51
CA GLY A 363 -16.54 -4.11 -23.46
C GLY A 363 -16.06 -3.55 -22.13
N TRP A 364 -17.01 -3.27 -21.24
CA TRP A 364 -16.73 -2.88 -19.88
C TRP A 364 -16.16 -4.03 -19.05
N LYS A 365 -15.14 -3.72 -18.26
CA LYS A 365 -14.42 -4.62 -17.34
C LYS A 365 -14.12 -3.88 -16.05
N THR A 366 -13.99 -4.61 -14.95
CA THR A 366 -13.34 -4.10 -13.73
C THR A 366 -11.88 -4.52 -13.75
N LEU A 367 -11.00 -3.55 -13.97
CA LEU A 367 -9.55 -3.76 -13.98
C LEU A 367 -9.00 -3.55 -12.56
N LEU A 368 -8.25 -4.53 -12.07
CA LEU A 368 -7.42 -4.38 -10.88
C LEU A 368 -5.98 -4.15 -11.32
N THR A 369 -5.37 -3.08 -10.84
CA THR A 369 -3.93 -2.84 -10.96
C THR A 369 -3.26 -2.98 -9.60
N GLY A 370 -2.15 -3.68 -9.56
CA GLY A 370 -1.33 -3.81 -8.35
C GLY A 370 0.13 -3.49 -8.61
N ALA A 371 0.86 -3.27 -7.53
CA ALA A 371 2.30 -3.05 -7.51
C ALA A 371 2.93 -3.91 -6.41
N VAL A 372 4.25 -4.07 -6.45
CA VAL A 372 4.97 -4.93 -5.50
C VAL A 372 5.74 -4.14 -4.44
N GLY A 373 5.50 -2.83 -4.31
CA GLY A 373 6.13 -2.04 -3.26
C GLY A 373 7.66 -2.05 -3.35
N ILE A 374 8.33 -2.26 -2.21
CA ILE A 374 9.79 -2.42 -2.14
C ILE A 374 10.26 -3.87 -2.37
N GLY A 375 9.34 -4.80 -2.65
CA GLY A 375 9.66 -6.19 -2.94
C GLY A 375 10.19 -6.45 -4.36
N GLY A 376 10.01 -5.49 -5.26
CA GLY A 376 10.47 -5.57 -6.64
C GLY A 376 10.11 -4.33 -7.47
N ARG A 377 10.42 -4.40 -8.77
CA ARG A 377 10.22 -3.29 -9.73
C ARG A 377 9.21 -3.72 -10.78
N GLY A 378 7.95 -3.79 -10.40
CA GLY A 378 6.90 -4.23 -11.32
C GLY A 378 5.48 -3.94 -10.85
N VAL A 379 4.61 -3.83 -11.83
CA VAL A 379 3.17 -3.63 -11.68
C VAL A 379 2.43 -4.59 -12.59
N PHE A 380 1.17 -4.85 -12.29
CA PHE A 380 0.38 -5.86 -13.01
C PHE A 380 -1.08 -5.44 -13.14
N GLY A 381 -1.75 -5.98 -14.16
CA GLY A 381 -3.17 -5.75 -14.45
C GLY A 381 -3.95 -7.05 -14.56
N LEU A 382 -5.06 -7.14 -13.80
CA LEU A 382 -5.94 -8.32 -13.75
C LEU A 382 -7.39 -7.92 -14.10
N ASP A 383 -8.07 -8.72 -14.92
CA ASP A 383 -9.52 -8.61 -15.13
C ASP A 383 -10.25 -9.30 -13.97
N VAL A 384 -10.77 -8.50 -13.04
CA VAL A 384 -11.51 -8.96 -11.88
C VAL A 384 -13.02 -8.78 -12.02
N THR A 385 -13.51 -8.65 -13.27
CA THR A 385 -14.94 -8.45 -13.55
C THR A 385 -15.79 -9.56 -12.93
N ASP A 386 -15.35 -10.82 -13.08
CA ASP A 386 -15.96 -12.00 -12.44
C ASP A 386 -14.93 -12.67 -11.51
N PRO A 387 -14.95 -12.37 -10.21
CA PRO A 387 -14.00 -12.92 -9.26
C PRO A 387 -14.17 -14.42 -8.99
N ALA A 388 -15.34 -15.00 -9.27
CA ALA A 388 -15.60 -16.41 -9.04
C ALA A 388 -15.05 -17.30 -10.17
N ALA A 389 -15.02 -16.78 -11.40
CA ALA A 389 -14.51 -17.45 -12.59
C ALA A 389 -13.12 -16.95 -13.02
N PHE A 390 -12.28 -16.52 -12.07
CA PHE A 390 -10.92 -16.08 -12.38
C PHE A 390 -10.04 -17.26 -12.81
N ASP A 391 -9.27 -17.08 -13.88
CA ASP A 391 -8.28 -18.03 -14.38
C ASP A 391 -7.06 -17.30 -14.99
N GLN A 392 -6.12 -18.06 -15.54
CA GLN A 392 -4.90 -17.54 -16.14
C GLN A 392 -5.12 -16.57 -17.31
N SER A 393 -6.26 -16.60 -18.02
CA SER A 393 -6.58 -15.64 -19.08
C SER A 393 -7.01 -14.28 -18.53
N LYS A 394 -7.25 -14.18 -17.22
CA LYS A 394 -7.59 -12.94 -16.51
C LYS A 394 -6.37 -12.19 -16.01
N VAL A 395 -5.18 -12.77 -16.13
CA VAL A 395 -3.91 -12.06 -15.98
C VAL A 395 -3.65 -11.35 -17.31
N LEU A 396 -3.90 -10.05 -17.37
CA LEU A 396 -3.87 -9.30 -18.63
C LEU A 396 -2.44 -8.98 -19.06
N TRP A 397 -1.63 -8.49 -18.12
CA TRP A 397 -0.27 -8.02 -18.38
C TRP A 397 0.52 -7.79 -17.09
N GLU A 398 1.84 -7.75 -17.23
CA GLU A 398 2.80 -7.20 -16.27
C GLU A 398 3.68 -6.17 -16.95
N PHE A 399 4.10 -5.15 -16.19
CA PHE A 399 5.12 -4.19 -16.58
C PHE A 399 6.17 -4.14 -15.48
N ASP A 400 7.38 -4.59 -15.78
CA ASP A 400 8.52 -4.57 -14.86
C ASP A 400 9.75 -3.94 -15.53
N SER A 401 10.82 -3.77 -14.75
CA SER A 401 12.10 -3.20 -15.23
C SER A 401 12.76 -3.97 -16.38
N ASP A 402 12.28 -5.18 -16.67
CA ASP A 402 12.86 -6.12 -17.62
C ASP A 402 12.03 -6.21 -18.92
N MET A 403 10.85 -5.58 -18.93
CA MET A 403 9.93 -5.64 -20.05
C MET A 403 10.55 -5.02 -21.32
N LYS A 404 10.29 -5.64 -22.46
CA LYS A 404 10.54 -5.07 -23.77
C LYS A 404 9.60 -3.90 -24.03
N VAL A 405 10.19 -2.74 -24.27
CA VAL A 405 9.45 -1.56 -24.73
C VAL A 405 8.83 -1.85 -26.10
N SER A 406 7.52 -1.66 -26.21
CA SER A 406 6.78 -1.87 -27.44
C SER A 406 7.16 -0.84 -28.51
N PRO A 407 7.20 -1.23 -29.80
CA PRO A 407 7.36 -0.26 -30.89
C PRO A 407 6.24 0.79 -30.83
N GLY A 408 6.61 2.07 -30.98
CA GLY A 408 5.64 3.17 -30.98
C GLY A 408 5.47 3.89 -29.63
N CYS A 409 6.18 3.46 -28.57
CA CYS A 409 6.30 4.29 -27.37
C CYS A 409 6.96 5.63 -27.70
N VAL A 410 6.40 6.72 -27.16
CA VAL A 410 6.92 8.08 -27.33
C VAL A 410 7.42 8.69 -26.02
N THR A 411 8.33 9.65 -26.11
CA THR A 411 8.72 10.48 -24.97
C THR A 411 8.45 11.95 -25.27
N ASN A 412 8.24 12.75 -24.23
CA ASN A 412 8.04 14.19 -24.33
C ASN A 412 9.32 14.98 -24.71
N ASP A 413 10.48 14.32 -24.69
CA ASP A 413 11.78 14.91 -25.01
C ASP A 413 12.39 14.38 -26.33
N GLY A 414 11.68 13.50 -27.04
CA GLY A 414 12.13 12.90 -28.30
C GLY A 414 13.25 11.85 -28.17
N THR A 415 13.55 11.41 -26.94
CA THR A 415 14.46 10.29 -26.66
C THR A 415 13.75 8.93 -26.77
N SER A 416 14.42 7.86 -26.30
CA SER A 416 13.84 6.50 -26.28
C SER A 416 13.17 6.22 -24.94
N CYS A 417 12.09 5.43 -24.99
CA CYS A 417 11.48 4.88 -23.79
C CYS A 417 12.36 3.78 -23.16
N ILE A 418 12.37 3.71 -21.83
CA ILE A 418 13.25 2.82 -21.07
C ILE A 418 12.47 2.18 -19.91
N SER A 419 12.18 0.88 -19.99
CA SER A 419 11.51 0.13 -18.90
C SER A 419 12.33 0.06 -17.62
N SER A 420 13.67 0.00 -17.71
CA SER A 420 14.56 0.00 -16.55
C SER A 420 14.56 1.32 -15.76
N ASP A 421 13.91 2.38 -16.26
CA ASP A 421 13.67 3.61 -15.49
C ASP A 421 12.58 3.41 -14.41
N LEU A 422 11.97 2.21 -14.35
CA LEU A 422 11.11 1.75 -13.28
C LEU A 422 11.94 1.27 -12.07
N GLY A 423 11.83 2.00 -10.97
CA GLY A 423 12.34 1.63 -9.66
C GLY A 423 11.34 0.79 -8.85
N TYR A 424 11.51 0.79 -7.52
CA TYR A 424 10.57 0.16 -6.60
C TYR A 424 9.20 0.83 -6.67
N THR A 425 8.19 -0.01 -6.82
CA THR A 425 6.81 0.38 -7.12
C THR A 425 6.02 0.59 -5.83
N THR A 426 6.49 1.52 -5.00
CA THR A 426 5.85 1.90 -3.72
C THR A 426 4.53 2.63 -3.87
N SER A 427 4.24 3.09 -5.09
CA SER A 427 3.02 3.81 -5.44
C SER A 427 2.04 2.90 -6.16
N THR A 428 0.76 3.00 -5.80
CA THR A 428 -0.31 2.31 -6.53
C THR A 428 -0.53 2.94 -7.91
N PRO A 429 -0.56 2.15 -9.00
CA PRO A 429 -0.87 2.67 -10.34
C PRO A 429 -2.23 3.37 -10.39
N TYR A 430 -2.32 4.43 -11.20
CA TYR A 430 -3.56 5.18 -11.40
C TYR A 430 -4.20 4.79 -12.73
N ILE A 431 -5.51 4.55 -12.75
CA ILE A 431 -6.22 4.16 -13.98
C ILE A 431 -7.03 5.37 -14.45
N GLY A 432 -7.01 5.69 -15.76
CA GLY A 432 -7.75 6.81 -16.33
C GLY A 432 -8.09 6.64 -17.80
N ARG A 433 -8.89 7.57 -18.33
CA ARG A 433 -9.34 7.58 -19.73
C ARG A 433 -8.85 8.86 -20.39
N LEU A 434 -7.91 8.77 -21.34
CA LEU A 434 -7.28 9.96 -21.94
C LEU A 434 -7.87 10.30 -23.31
N ALA A 435 -7.64 11.53 -23.77
CA ALA A 435 -8.09 12.05 -25.07
C ALA A 435 -7.59 11.25 -26.28
N ASN A 436 -6.58 10.40 -26.11
CA ASN A 436 -6.10 9.48 -27.15
C ASN A 436 -7.05 8.30 -27.46
N GLY A 437 -8.23 8.27 -26.83
CA GLY A 437 -9.24 7.24 -27.04
C GLY A 437 -8.99 5.95 -26.26
N LYS A 438 -8.02 5.93 -25.33
CA LYS A 438 -7.65 4.74 -24.58
C LYS A 438 -7.84 4.91 -23.08
N TRP A 439 -8.23 3.82 -22.44
CA TRP A 439 -7.99 3.62 -21.02
C TRP A 439 -6.52 3.30 -20.80
N VAL A 440 -5.93 3.96 -19.80
CA VAL A 440 -4.50 3.86 -19.50
C VAL A 440 -4.26 3.58 -18.02
N VAL A 441 -3.09 3.04 -17.73
CA VAL A 441 -2.54 2.91 -16.39
C VAL A 441 -1.29 3.77 -16.29
N LEU A 442 -1.31 4.73 -15.37
CA LEU A 442 -0.20 5.60 -15.05
C LEU A 442 0.64 5.00 -13.93
N VAL A 443 1.93 4.82 -14.20
CA VAL A 443 2.89 4.21 -13.29
C VAL A 443 4.02 5.21 -13.06
N SER A 444 4.19 5.64 -11.82
CA SER A 444 5.33 6.48 -11.44
C SER A 444 6.63 5.67 -11.50
N SER A 445 7.75 6.30 -11.87
CA SER A 445 9.08 5.66 -11.84
C SER A 445 9.45 5.10 -10.47
N GLY A 446 8.80 5.56 -9.40
CA GLY A 446 8.98 5.00 -8.07
C GLY A 446 10.36 5.29 -7.52
N TYR A 447 10.80 4.45 -6.57
CA TYR A 447 11.99 4.71 -5.77
C TYR A 447 13.21 3.90 -6.22
N PHE A 448 14.38 4.54 -6.28
CA PHE A 448 15.65 3.85 -6.45
C PHE A 448 16.39 3.82 -5.11
N PRO A 449 16.95 2.67 -4.68
CA PRO A 449 17.48 2.50 -3.34
C PRO A 449 18.74 3.35 -3.09
N ASP A 450 18.92 3.80 -1.85
CA ASP A 450 20.18 4.37 -1.36
C ASP A 450 21.02 3.28 -0.68
N CYS A 451 22.10 2.87 -1.33
CA CYS A 451 22.95 1.79 -0.83
C CYS A 451 23.82 2.18 0.36
N GLY A 452 23.85 3.45 0.78
CA GLY A 452 24.40 3.88 2.06
C GLY A 452 23.50 3.55 3.25
N MET A 453 22.22 3.26 3.01
CA MET A 453 21.19 3.07 4.04
C MET A 453 20.91 1.57 4.31
N PRO A 454 20.21 1.22 5.42
CA PRO A 454 19.90 -0.18 5.78
C PRO A 454 18.79 -0.87 4.97
N ASP A 455 18.04 -0.15 4.15
CA ASP A 455 16.90 -0.58 3.33
C ASP A 455 17.31 -1.23 1.99
N VAL A 456 18.44 -1.93 2.01
CA VAL A 456 19.04 -2.58 0.85
C VAL A 456 18.26 -3.84 0.48
N PRO A 457 17.94 -4.04 -0.81
CA PRO A 457 17.45 -5.33 -1.31
C PRO A 457 18.47 -6.42 -0.98
N THR A 458 18.10 -7.39 -0.14
CA THR A 458 19.03 -8.42 0.34
C THR A 458 18.87 -9.71 -0.46
N ASN A 459 19.88 -10.05 -1.27
CA ASN A 459 20.41 -11.39 -1.53
C ASN A 459 21.34 -11.36 -2.77
N GLU A 460 22.62 -11.15 -2.51
CA GLU A 460 23.68 -11.78 -3.30
C GLU A 460 24.24 -12.93 -2.44
N PRO A 461 24.64 -14.07 -3.03
CA PRO A 461 25.35 -15.11 -2.29
C PRO A 461 26.65 -14.55 -1.70
N GLU A 462 26.90 -14.94 -0.45
CA GLU A 462 28.07 -14.71 0.41
C GLU A 462 29.33 -14.13 -0.27
N PHE A 463 29.54 -12.82 -0.13
CA PHE A 463 30.80 -12.11 0.20
C PHE A 463 30.39 -10.64 0.39
N GLY A 464 31.09 -9.86 1.21
CA GLY A 464 30.74 -8.46 1.45
C GLY A 464 30.53 -7.60 0.18
N SER A 465 30.02 -6.38 0.40
CA SER A 465 29.56 -5.36 -0.58
C SER A 465 28.07 -5.52 -0.96
N LYS A 466 27.42 -4.46 -1.46
CA LYS A 466 25.98 -4.41 -1.79
C LYS A 466 25.72 -4.42 -3.33
N PRO A 467 26.17 -5.43 -4.14
CA PRO A 467 26.15 -5.36 -5.60
C PRO A 467 24.78 -5.11 -6.23
N LEU A 468 23.72 -5.78 -5.76
CA LEU A 468 22.38 -5.64 -6.36
C LEU A 468 21.77 -4.27 -6.08
N CYS A 469 21.90 -3.77 -4.85
CA CYS A 469 21.49 -2.40 -4.54
C CYS A 469 22.26 -1.41 -5.41
N GLU A 470 23.58 -1.52 -5.44
CA GLU A 470 24.44 -0.59 -6.18
C GLU A 470 24.11 -0.62 -7.68
N ALA A 471 23.80 -1.80 -8.22
CA ALA A 471 23.40 -1.97 -9.60
C ALA A 471 22.00 -1.39 -9.89
N ILE A 472 21.02 -1.55 -9.00
CA ILE A 472 19.71 -0.90 -9.14
C ILE A 472 19.85 0.62 -8.99
N ALA A 473 20.60 1.10 -8.00
CA ALA A 473 20.86 2.52 -7.80
C ALA A 473 21.59 3.15 -9.00
N ALA A 474 22.49 2.41 -9.64
CA ALA A 474 23.17 2.84 -10.87
C ALA A 474 22.20 3.00 -12.07
N GLN A 475 21.04 2.33 -12.05
CA GLN A 475 19.99 2.46 -13.05
C GLN A 475 19.05 3.64 -12.81
N ALA A 476 19.26 4.42 -11.73
CA ALA A 476 18.47 5.62 -11.50
C ALA A 476 18.49 6.54 -12.75
N PRO A 477 17.33 6.99 -13.26
CA PRO A 477 17.23 7.63 -14.56
C PRO A 477 18.02 8.94 -14.64
N LYS A 478 18.79 9.10 -15.72
CA LYS A 478 19.64 10.27 -15.99
C LYS A 478 19.64 10.61 -17.46
N ASP A 479 19.66 11.91 -17.78
CA ASP A 479 19.80 12.37 -19.16
C ASP A 479 21.22 12.08 -19.71
N GLY A 480 21.44 12.36 -20.99
CA GLY A 480 22.76 12.19 -21.63
C GLY A 480 23.89 13.04 -21.01
N GLY A 481 23.55 14.03 -20.17
CA GLY A 481 24.49 14.84 -19.39
C GLY A 481 24.68 14.37 -17.95
N GLY A 482 24.03 13.26 -17.55
CA GLY A 482 24.11 12.69 -16.20
C GLY A 482 23.22 13.38 -15.16
N LYS A 483 22.32 14.29 -15.57
CA LYS A 483 21.37 14.93 -14.65
C LYS A 483 20.21 13.98 -14.36
N PRO A 484 19.82 13.80 -13.09
CA PRO A 484 18.76 12.88 -12.75
C PRO A 484 17.40 13.41 -13.21
N TYR A 485 16.54 12.49 -13.64
CA TYR A 485 15.14 12.75 -13.91
C TYR A 485 14.24 11.72 -13.21
N SER A 486 12.94 11.94 -13.27
CA SER A 486 11.93 10.96 -12.92
C SER A 486 10.97 10.79 -14.09
N ALA A 487 10.27 9.67 -14.14
CA ALA A 487 9.41 9.33 -15.27
C ALA A 487 8.00 8.96 -14.80
N LEU A 488 7.02 9.29 -15.64
CA LEU A 488 5.66 8.75 -15.56
C LEU A 488 5.45 7.87 -16.79
N PHE A 489 5.27 6.57 -16.58
CA PHE A 489 4.93 5.64 -17.64
C PHE A 489 3.42 5.66 -17.86
N VAL A 490 3.01 5.76 -19.12
CA VAL A 490 1.61 5.64 -19.55
C VAL A 490 1.47 4.31 -20.26
N LEU A 491 0.76 3.36 -19.64
CA LEU A 491 0.55 2.02 -20.18
C LEU A 491 -0.87 1.90 -20.74
N ASP A 492 -1.04 1.13 -21.80
CA ASP A 492 -2.35 0.73 -22.31
C ASP A 492 -3.04 -0.21 -21.30
N ALA A 493 -4.25 0.12 -20.84
CA ALA A 493 -4.91 -0.63 -19.78
C ALA A 493 -5.28 -2.07 -20.17
N ALA A 494 -5.44 -2.35 -21.46
CA ALA A 494 -5.79 -3.69 -21.95
C ALA A 494 -4.57 -4.61 -22.07
N THR A 495 -3.40 -4.05 -22.38
CA THR A 495 -2.23 -4.82 -22.82
C THR A 495 -0.97 -4.60 -21.98
N GLY A 496 -0.93 -3.56 -21.14
CA GLY A 496 0.26 -3.15 -20.40
C GLY A 496 1.37 -2.56 -21.28
N ALA A 497 1.13 -2.42 -22.60
CA ALA A 497 2.11 -1.86 -23.52
C ALA A 497 2.36 -0.39 -23.20
N MET A 498 3.63 -0.01 -23.13
CA MET A 498 4.01 1.38 -22.87
C MET A 498 3.64 2.27 -24.08
N ILE A 499 2.71 3.19 -23.86
CA ILE A 499 2.28 4.21 -24.83
C ILE A 499 3.26 5.38 -24.81
N ALA A 500 3.65 5.82 -23.61
CA ALA A 500 4.59 6.92 -23.45
C ALA A 500 5.42 6.78 -22.17
N GLU A 501 6.61 7.35 -22.20
CA GLU A 501 7.41 7.66 -21.01
C GLU A 501 7.57 9.18 -20.92
N LEU A 502 6.94 9.78 -19.91
CA LEU A 502 6.96 11.21 -19.68
C LEU A 502 8.03 11.56 -18.65
N LYS A 503 9.17 12.08 -19.12
CA LYS A 503 10.36 12.41 -18.34
C LYS A 503 10.31 13.84 -17.83
N THR A 504 10.63 14.04 -16.55
CA THR A 504 10.74 15.38 -15.94
C THR A 504 11.89 16.16 -16.59
N PRO A 505 11.71 17.44 -16.97
CA PRO A 505 12.76 18.22 -17.61
C PRO A 505 14.01 18.42 -16.75
N THR A 506 15.20 18.20 -17.31
CA THR A 506 16.51 18.38 -16.65
C THR A 506 17.18 19.73 -16.95
N ASN A 507 16.49 20.58 -17.71
CA ASN A 507 16.96 21.90 -18.17
C ASN A 507 16.40 23.07 -17.34
N ILE A 508 15.69 22.81 -16.24
CA ILE A 508 15.19 23.84 -15.33
C ILE A 508 16.30 24.19 -14.32
N SER A 509 16.73 25.45 -14.32
CA SER A 509 17.81 25.92 -13.44
C SER A 509 17.45 25.75 -11.96
N GLY A 510 18.35 25.15 -11.18
CA GLY A 510 18.16 24.96 -9.73
C GLY A 510 17.16 23.88 -9.34
N VAL A 511 16.64 23.10 -10.30
CA VAL A 511 15.68 22.03 -10.08
C VAL A 511 16.29 20.69 -10.50
N SER A 512 16.40 19.78 -9.54
CA SER A 512 16.71 18.36 -9.75
C SER A 512 15.45 17.52 -9.56
N SER A 513 15.33 16.37 -10.22
CA SER A 513 14.20 15.44 -10.03
C SER A 513 14.72 14.07 -9.64
N HIS A 514 14.06 13.40 -8.70
CA HIS A 514 14.38 12.03 -8.33
C HIS A 514 13.20 11.34 -7.67
N GLY A 515 12.91 10.11 -8.08
CA GLY A 515 11.88 9.24 -7.51
C GLY A 515 10.47 9.84 -7.54
N LEU A 516 9.77 9.70 -8.67
CA LEU A 516 8.37 10.15 -8.77
C LEU A 516 7.48 9.34 -7.84
N GLY A 517 6.69 10.04 -7.02
CA GLY A 517 5.68 9.47 -6.13
C GLY A 517 4.36 9.18 -6.85
N PRO A 518 3.30 8.83 -6.09
CA PRO A 518 2.01 8.51 -6.65
C PRO A 518 1.39 9.68 -7.42
N VAL A 519 0.78 9.37 -8.57
CA VAL A 519 0.12 10.33 -9.46
C VAL A 519 -1.38 10.45 -9.14
N VAL A 520 -1.98 11.60 -9.43
CA VAL A 520 -3.43 11.83 -9.46
C VAL A 520 -3.84 12.41 -10.82
N LEU A 521 -4.98 11.97 -11.36
CA LEU A 521 -5.57 12.51 -12.60
C LEU A 521 -6.66 13.54 -12.29
N GLY A 522 -6.83 14.49 -13.20
CA GLY A 522 -7.90 15.48 -13.20
C GLY A 522 -8.49 15.67 -14.60
N ASP A 523 -9.80 15.87 -14.62
CA ASP A 523 -10.65 16.19 -15.77
C ASP A 523 -11.17 17.62 -15.55
N TYR A 524 -10.80 18.56 -16.41
CA TYR A 524 -11.15 19.97 -16.21
C TYR A 524 -12.59 20.28 -16.63
N GLU A 525 -13.13 19.56 -17.61
CA GLU A 525 -14.42 19.86 -18.25
C GLU A 525 -15.55 18.91 -17.81
N SER A 526 -15.23 17.89 -17.01
CA SER A 526 -16.14 16.85 -16.53
C SER A 526 -16.80 16.05 -17.66
N ASP A 527 -16.05 15.76 -18.74
CA ASP A 527 -16.52 14.98 -19.88
C ASP A 527 -16.16 13.48 -19.80
N GLN A 528 -15.64 13.04 -18.63
CA GLN A 528 -15.17 11.69 -18.33
C GLN A 528 -13.81 11.34 -18.97
N ILE A 529 -13.12 12.34 -19.54
CA ILE A 529 -11.79 12.22 -20.11
C ILE A 529 -10.81 12.99 -19.21
N ASP A 530 -9.78 12.32 -18.71
CA ASP A 530 -8.75 12.94 -17.89
C ASP A 530 -7.76 13.75 -18.77
N ASP A 531 -7.48 15.00 -18.39
CA ASP A 531 -6.65 15.94 -19.15
C ASP A 531 -5.25 16.16 -18.57
N VAL A 532 -5.15 16.05 -17.25
CA VAL A 532 -3.95 16.43 -16.51
C VAL A 532 -3.64 15.41 -15.43
N ALA A 533 -2.34 15.23 -15.17
CA ALA A 533 -1.88 14.50 -14.01
C ALA A 533 -0.95 15.35 -13.15
N PHE A 534 -0.96 15.12 -11.84
CA PHE A 534 -0.02 15.71 -10.90
C PHE A 534 0.66 14.64 -10.07
N ALA A 535 1.96 14.79 -9.84
CA ALA A 535 2.72 13.90 -8.96
C ALA A 535 3.85 14.67 -8.28
N GLY A 536 4.11 14.30 -7.02
CA GLY A 536 5.27 14.76 -6.28
C GLY A 536 6.52 13.92 -6.56
N ASP A 537 7.70 14.40 -6.17
CA ASP A 537 8.93 13.59 -6.16
C ASP A 537 9.71 13.69 -4.85
N LEU A 538 10.78 12.91 -4.71
CA LEU A 538 11.64 12.92 -3.51
C LEU A 538 12.46 14.20 -3.34
N MET A 539 12.56 15.01 -4.39
CA MET A 539 13.17 16.33 -4.33
C MET A 539 12.17 17.39 -3.84
N GLY A 540 10.90 17.03 -3.68
CA GLY A 540 9.82 17.90 -3.22
C GLY A 540 9.14 18.68 -4.34
N ASN A 541 9.47 18.41 -5.60
CA ASN A 541 8.82 19.06 -6.73
C ASN A 541 7.39 18.54 -6.88
N LEU A 542 6.49 19.43 -7.27
CA LEU A 542 5.21 19.05 -7.86
C LEU A 542 5.31 19.18 -9.38
N TRP A 543 5.16 18.05 -10.07
CA TRP A 543 5.15 17.98 -11.52
C TRP A 543 3.71 17.96 -12.04
N ARG A 544 3.50 18.61 -13.19
CA ARG A 544 2.26 18.61 -13.98
C ARG A 544 2.52 17.89 -15.31
N PHE A 545 1.67 16.94 -15.63
CA PHE A 545 1.67 16.19 -16.88
C PHE A 545 0.43 16.58 -17.67
N ASP A 546 0.63 17.19 -18.84
CA ASP A 546 -0.44 17.53 -19.77
C ASP A 546 -0.74 16.33 -20.67
N LEU A 547 -1.95 15.79 -20.55
CA LEU A 547 -2.43 14.59 -21.24
C LEU A 547 -3.62 14.87 -22.17
N SER A 548 -3.99 16.15 -22.31
CA SER A 548 -5.16 16.61 -23.08
C SER A 548 -5.04 16.38 -24.59
N ALA A 549 -3.82 16.23 -25.12
CA ALA A 549 -3.61 15.97 -26.54
C ALA A 549 -4.06 14.54 -26.92
N ALA A 550 -4.82 14.42 -28.01
CA ALA A 550 -5.21 13.11 -28.55
C ALA A 550 -4.01 12.28 -29.04
N SER A 551 -2.93 12.93 -29.48
CA SER A 551 -1.69 12.26 -29.85
C SER A 551 -0.72 12.25 -28.66
N PRO A 552 -0.22 11.08 -28.22
CA PRO A 552 0.74 10.99 -27.11
C PRO A 552 2.02 11.83 -27.28
N SER A 553 2.43 12.12 -28.53
CA SER A 553 3.59 13.00 -28.79
C SER A 553 3.34 14.47 -28.46
N GLY A 554 2.08 14.85 -28.27
CA GLY A 554 1.67 16.19 -27.83
C GLY A 554 1.66 16.35 -26.31
N TRP A 555 1.84 15.27 -25.54
CA TRP A 555 1.87 15.31 -24.08
C TRP A 555 3.12 16.00 -23.56
N LYS A 556 3.00 16.72 -22.44
CA LYS A 556 4.07 17.58 -21.92
C LYS A 556 4.25 17.42 -20.42
N VAL A 557 5.48 17.61 -19.95
CA VAL A 557 5.79 17.67 -18.52
C VAL A 557 6.27 19.07 -18.17
N THR A 558 5.65 19.67 -17.16
CA THR A 558 5.95 21.02 -16.68
C THR A 558 6.06 21.02 -15.15
N LEU A 559 6.80 21.99 -14.61
CA LEU A 559 6.93 22.15 -13.17
C LEU A 559 5.78 23.00 -12.64
N ALA A 560 4.99 22.46 -11.70
CA ALA A 560 3.94 23.22 -11.01
C ALA A 560 4.51 23.91 -9.76
N TYR A 561 5.44 23.27 -9.05
CA TYR A 561 6.09 23.85 -7.87
C TYR A 561 7.50 23.25 -7.65
N PRO A 562 8.55 24.05 -7.44
CA PRO A 562 9.95 23.59 -7.34
C PRO A 562 10.35 22.96 -5.99
N GLY A 563 9.41 22.74 -5.06
CA GLY A 563 9.74 22.10 -3.78
C GLY A 563 10.63 22.91 -2.86
N LEU A 564 10.60 24.23 -2.97
CA LEU A 564 11.50 25.11 -2.22
C LEU A 564 10.91 25.47 -0.85
N THR A 565 11.71 25.31 0.20
CA THR A 565 11.41 25.94 1.51
C THR A 565 11.72 27.44 1.49
N ALA A 566 11.38 28.16 2.56
CA ALA A 566 11.74 29.57 2.75
C ALA A 566 13.25 29.87 2.61
N GLY A 567 14.12 28.86 2.73
CA GLY A 567 15.56 28.95 2.51
C GLY A 567 16.04 28.58 1.10
N GLY A 568 15.13 28.32 0.16
CA GLY A 568 15.45 28.00 -1.24
C GLY A 568 16.12 26.64 -1.45
N LYS A 569 15.97 25.71 -0.49
CA LYS A 569 16.58 24.36 -0.59
C LYS A 569 15.55 23.34 -1.07
N GLN A 570 15.93 22.59 -2.10
CA GLN A 570 15.23 21.42 -2.61
C GLN A 570 15.62 20.16 -1.81
N GLY A 571 14.82 19.09 -1.86
CA GLY A 571 15.13 17.78 -1.25
C GLY A 571 14.95 17.69 0.26
N VAL A 572 14.52 18.77 0.92
CA VAL A 572 14.25 18.81 2.37
C VAL A 572 12.83 18.39 2.73
N GLN A 573 11.91 18.44 1.76
CA GLN A 573 10.49 18.15 1.92
C GLN A 573 10.01 17.24 0.78
N PRO A 574 10.40 15.95 0.79
CA PRO A 574 9.98 14.99 -0.23
C PRO A 574 8.46 14.84 -0.25
N ILE A 575 7.89 14.54 -1.42
CA ILE A 575 6.46 14.27 -1.57
C ILE A 575 6.30 12.80 -1.97
N THR A 576 5.94 11.94 -1.01
CA THR A 576 5.76 10.49 -1.25
C THR A 576 4.30 10.04 -1.29
N THR A 577 3.36 10.96 -1.14
CA THR A 577 1.92 10.66 -1.08
C THR A 577 1.20 11.23 -2.30
N GLN A 578 0.08 10.60 -2.68
CA GLN A 578 -0.72 11.07 -3.80
C GLN A 578 -1.31 12.45 -3.48
N PRO A 579 -1.17 13.46 -4.35
CA PRO A 579 -1.86 14.74 -4.18
C PRO A 579 -3.39 14.58 -4.30
N ARG A 580 -4.13 15.55 -3.76
CA ARG A 580 -5.57 15.70 -3.98
C ARG A 580 -5.84 16.93 -4.84
N LEU A 581 -6.76 16.77 -5.78
CA LEU A 581 -7.18 17.84 -6.68
C LEU A 581 -8.51 18.39 -6.19
N PHE A 582 -8.56 19.69 -5.95
CA PHE A 582 -9.77 20.41 -5.57
C PHE A 582 -10.06 21.48 -6.62
N PRO A 583 -11.33 21.76 -6.96
CA PRO A 583 -11.65 22.86 -7.85
C PRO A 583 -11.18 24.18 -7.24
N ASP A 584 -10.45 24.98 -8.03
CA ASP A 584 -10.06 26.32 -7.61
C ASP A 584 -11.24 27.29 -7.76
N PRO A 585 -11.65 28.03 -6.71
CA PRO A 585 -12.81 28.91 -6.80
C PRO A 585 -12.62 30.14 -7.71
N PHE A 586 -11.41 30.36 -8.25
CA PHE A 586 -11.07 31.53 -9.07
C PHE A 586 -10.66 31.18 -10.51
N SER A 587 -10.59 29.89 -10.85
CA SER A 587 -10.21 29.43 -12.18
C SER A 587 -10.87 28.10 -12.51
N SER A 588 -10.90 27.70 -13.77
CA SER A 588 -11.34 26.37 -14.20
C SER A 588 -10.25 25.31 -14.00
N ARG A 589 -9.38 25.49 -13.01
CA ARG A 589 -8.21 24.63 -12.75
C ARG A 589 -8.22 24.10 -11.32
N PHE A 590 -7.20 23.34 -10.97
CA PHE A 590 -7.11 22.70 -9.66
C PHE A 590 -6.27 23.50 -8.65
N MET A 591 -6.70 23.43 -7.39
CA MET A 591 -5.86 23.55 -6.22
C MET A 591 -5.31 22.16 -5.89
N VAL A 592 -3.98 21.99 -6.02
CA VAL A 592 -3.30 20.73 -5.78
C VAL A 592 -2.80 20.68 -4.34
N VAL A 593 -3.42 19.82 -3.53
CA VAL A 593 -3.19 19.72 -2.09
C VAL A 593 -2.36 18.47 -1.76
N PHE A 594 -1.29 18.63 -1.00
CA PHE A 594 -0.39 17.53 -0.65
C PHE A 594 0.37 17.81 0.66
N GLY A 595 0.88 16.74 1.27
CA GLY A 595 1.76 16.81 2.44
C GLY A 595 3.15 16.29 2.11
N THR A 596 4.15 16.75 2.86
CA THR A 596 5.55 16.34 2.67
C THR A 596 6.01 15.39 3.77
N GLY A 597 6.93 14.50 3.41
CA GLY A 597 7.39 13.41 4.24
C GLY A 597 7.85 12.23 3.41
N LYS A 598 8.68 11.36 4.02
CA LYS A 598 8.98 10.03 3.49
C LYS A 598 9.12 9.02 4.64
N TYR A 599 8.78 7.77 4.36
CA TYR A 599 8.99 6.63 5.25
C TYR A 599 9.30 5.38 4.41
N LEU A 600 10.41 5.50 3.67
CA LEU A 600 10.82 4.53 2.65
C LEU A 600 11.98 3.67 3.14
N GLY A 601 12.87 4.22 3.97
CA GLY A 601 14.05 3.51 4.48
C GLY A 601 14.24 3.66 5.99
N ALA A 602 15.17 2.89 6.57
CA ALA A 602 15.38 2.86 8.02
C ALA A 602 15.84 4.21 8.61
N GLY A 603 16.51 5.05 7.82
CA GLY A 603 16.84 6.42 8.23
C GLY A 603 15.60 7.28 8.52
N ASP A 604 14.45 6.90 7.95
CA ASP A 604 13.16 7.54 8.19
C ASP A 604 12.51 7.08 9.50
N ASN A 605 13.14 6.24 10.32
CA ASN A 605 12.67 5.97 11.68
C ASN A 605 13.10 7.06 12.67
N SER A 606 13.90 8.04 12.22
CA SER A 606 14.39 9.14 13.05
C SER A 606 13.41 10.33 13.06
N SER A 607 13.31 10.98 14.21
CA SER A 607 12.64 12.29 14.37
C SER A 607 13.55 13.46 13.96
N ALA A 608 14.86 13.23 13.77
CA ALA A 608 15.85 14.24 13.39
C ALA A 608 15.85 14.52 11.87
N ILE A 609 14.72 15.02 11.36
CA ILE A 609 14.56 15.41 9.96
C ILE A 609 14.24 16.92 9.85
N PRO A 610 14.43 17.53 8.67
CA PRO A 610 13.92 18.88 8.42
C PRO A 610 12.40 18.95 8.62
N VAL A 611 11.92 20.14 9.04
CA VAL A 611 10.49 20.41 9.22
C VAL A 611 9.74 20.13 7.93
N GLN A 612 8.71 19.28 8.00
CA GLN A 612 7.80 18.97 6.91
C GLN A 612 6.61 19.95 6.89
N ALA A 613 5.80 19.91 5.85
CA ALA A 613 4.69 20.84 5.68
C ALA A 613 3.53 20.22 4.89
N ALA A 614 2.38 20.89 4.95
CA ALA A 614 1.27 20.70 4.02
C ALA A 614 1.13 21.93 3.13
N TYR A 615 0.71 21.68 1.89
CA TYR A 615 0.61 22.68 0.82
C TYR A 615 -0.72 22.56 0.10
N GLY A 616 -1.22 23.70 -0.39
CA GLY A 616 -2.19 23.77 -1.47
C GLY A 616 -1.65 24.71 -2.53
N ILE A 617 -1.33 24.18 -3.71
CA ILE A 617 -0.75 24.93 -4.83
C ILE A 617 -1.84 25.16 -5.87
N ARG A 618 -2.17 26.43 -6.12
CA ARG A 618 -3.10 26.80 -7.19
C ARG A 618 -2.36 26.68 -8.51
N GLU A 619 -2.89 25.90 -9.43
CA GLU A 619 -2.35 25.82 -10.78
C GLU A 619 -2.30 27.22 -11.43
N ALA A 620 -1.13 27.61 -11.91
CA ALA A 620 -0.89 28.93 -12.46
C ALA A 620 -0.60 28.86 -13.96
N VAL A 621 -1.05 29.90 -14.68
CA VAL A 621 -0.77 30.08 -16.11
C VAL A 621 -0.27 31.49 -16.40
N ASP A 622 0.50 31.64 -17.48
CA ASP A 622 0.85 32.94 -18.04
C ASP A 622 -0.34 33.60 -18.77
N SER A 623 -0.13 34.79 -19.33
CA SER A 623 -1.16 35.53 -20.07
C SER A 623 -1.62 34.85 -21.37
N SER A 624 -0.87 33.85 -21.84
CA SER A 624 -1.21 33.04 -23.01
C SER A 624 -1.88 31.71 -22.62
N GLY A 625 -2.10 31.48 -21.32
CA GLY A 625 -2.70 30.25 -20.80
C GLY A 625 -1.72 29.09 -20.64
N ASN A 626 -0.42 29.29 -20.81
CA ASN A 626 0.57 28.23 -20.61
C ASN A 626 0.84 28.01 -19.12
N PRO A 627 0.94 26.76 -18.64
CA PRO A 627 1.30 26.46 -17.25
C PRO A 627 2.65 27.07 -16.86
N ILE A 628 2.71 27.66 -15.67
CA ILE A 628 3.93 28.22 -15.06
C ILE A 628 4.11 27.72 -13.63
N PRO A 629 5.35 27.58 -13.13
CA PRO A 629 5.59 27.17 -11.76
C PRO A 629 5.17 28.27 -10.77
N VAL A 630 4.57 27.85 -9.66
CA VAL A 630 4.25 28.73 -8.52
C VAL A 630 5.50 28.98 -7.69
N ALA A 631 5.80 30.24 -7.37
CA ALA A 631 6.90 30.60 -6.48
C ALA A 631 6.48 30.47 -5.00
N PHE A 632 7.41 30.07 -4.14
CA PHE A 632 7.17 30.00 -2.69
C PHE A 632 6.69 31.34 -2.09
N SER A 633 7.20 32.47 -2.62
CA SER A 633 6.79 33.82 -2.19
C SER A 633 5.32 34.14 -2.46
N ASP A 634 4.67 33.41 -3.37
CA ASP A 634 3.27 33.62 -3.74
C ASP A 634 2.31 32.83 -2.82
N LEU A 635 2.85 31.99 -1.94
CA LEU A 635 2.09 31.17 -1.01
C LEU A 635 1.76 31.93 0.27
N LYS A 636 0.53 31.78 0.74
CA LYS A 636 0.09 32.31 2.02
C LYS A 636 0.43 31.32 3.14
N LYS A 637 1.33 31.71 4.05
CA LYS A 637 1.61 30.93 5.26
C LYS A 637 0.38 30.91 6.19
N GLN A 638 -0.01 29.71 6.62
CA GLN A 638 -0.83 29.45 7.80
C GLN A 638 0.07 28.93 8.95
N THR A 639 -0.38 29.11 10.19
CA THR A 639 0.35 28.67 11.38
C THR A 639 -0.45 27.62 12.12
N LEU A 640 0.20 26.49 12.40
CA LEU A 640 -0.34 25.41 13.22
C LEU A 640 0.09 25.63 14.68
N THR A 641 -0.85 25.56 15.62
CA THR A 641 -0.57 25.67 17.06
C THR A 641 -1.25 24.56 17.86
N GLU A 642 -0.66 24.17 18.99
CA GLU A 642 -1.29 23.26 19.95
C GLU A 642 -2.19 24.07 20.90
N VAL A 643 -3.41 23.59 21.12
CA VAL A 643 -4.40 24.18 22.03
C VAL A 643 -5.05 23.09 22.88
N SER A 644 -5.48 23.43 24.10
CA SER A 644 -6.24 22.50 24.94
C SER A 644 -7.70 22.41 24.47
N GLY A 645 -8.24 21.20 24.43
CA GLY A 645 -9.65 20.96 24.21
C GLY A 645 -10.51 21.52 25.35
N SER A 646 -11.78 21.80 25.05
CA SER A 646 -12.78 22.31 26.00
C SER A 646 -14.07 21.50 25.90
N GLY A 647 -14.96 21.62 26.89
CA GLY A 647 -16.22 20.88 26.91
C GLY A 647 -16.01 19.36 26.94
N THR A 648 -16.65 18.64 26.02
CA THR A 648 -16.52 17.17 25.87
C THR A 648 -15.11 16.72 25.47
N LEU A 649 -14.26 17.64 25.00
CA LEU A 649 -12.86 17.39 24.65
C LEU A 649 -11.89 17.92 25.72
N ALA A 650 -12.36 18.26 26.92
CA ALA A 650 -11.50 18.72 28.00
C ALA A 650 -10.39 17.69 28.31
N GLY A 651 -9.14 18.15 28.35
CA GLY A 651 -7.96 17.29 28.52
C GLY A 651 -7.36 16.76 27.22
N ALA A 652 -8.06 16.86 26.08
CA ALA A 652 -7.48 16.53 24.78
C ALA A 652 -6.49 17.61 24.33
N LYS A 653 -5.42 17.19 23.65
CA LYS A 653 -4.53 18.08 22.90
C LYS A 653 -5.05 18.21 21.48
N LEU A 654 -5.45 19.42 21.11
CA LEU A 654 -5.95 19.74 19.79
C LEU A 654 -4.93 20.59 19.04
N ARG A 655 -5.06 20.62 17.72
CA ARG A 655 -4.29 21.52 16.87
C ARG A 655 -5.21 22.50 16.18
N LYS A 656 -4.80 23.76 16.18
CA LYS A 656 -5.52 24.85 15.54
C LYS A 656 -4.68 25.42 14.41
N LEU A 657 -5.30 25.58 13.25
CA LEU A 657 -4.71 26.32 12.14
C LEU A 657 -5.22 27.77 12.17
N THR A 658 -4.39 28.72 11.75
CA THR A 658 -4.87 30.08 11.44
C THR A 658 -5.87 30.04 10.29
N ASP A 659 -6.84 30.96 10.30
CA ASP A 659 -7.85 31.13 9.27
C ASP A 659 -7.57 32.41 8.46
N LEU A 660 -6.41 32.47 7.81
CA LEU A 660 -6.06 33.61 6.96
C LEU A 660 -6.63 33.40 5.56
N ALA A 661 -7.47 34.33 5.11
CA ALA A 661 -8.07 34.27 3.77
C ALA A 661 -7.00 34.25 2.66
N LEU A 662 -7.29 33.49 1.60
CA LEU A 662 -6.47 33.38 0.39
C LEU A 662 -6.99 34.38 -0.67
N ALA A 663 -6.23 35.44 -0.95
CA ALA A 663 -6.59 36.38 -2.00
C ALA A 663 -6.36 35.80 -3.41
N THR A 664 -6.93 36.40 -4.44
CA THR A 664 -6.72 36.00 -5.86
C THR A 664 -5.26 36.12 -6.29
N SER A 665 -4.50 37.04 -5.69
CA SER A 665 -3.07 37.22 -5.93
C SER A 665 -2.21 36.12 -5.29
N ASN A 666 -2.70 35.45 -4.24
CA ASN A 666 -2.00 34.31 -3.67
C ASN A 666 -2.16 33.09 -4.59
N LYS A 667 -1.06 32.39 -4.85
CA LYS A 667 -1.03 31.20 -5.72
C LYS A 667 -1.08 29.89 -4.93
N GLY A 668 -1.53 29.96 -3.68
CA GLY A 668 -1.64 28.80 -2.80
C GLY A 668 -1.39 29.15 -1.34
N TRP A 669 -1.29 28.11 -0.52
CA TRP A 669 -1.05 28.19 0.91
C TRP A 669 -0.09 27.10 1.37
N TYR A 670 0.48 27.29 2.55
CA TYR A 670 1.23 26.24 3.23
C TYR A 670 1.17 26.40 4.75
N PHE A 671 1.39 25.33 5.49
CA PHE A 671 1.75 25.38 6.91
C PHE A 671 2.77 24.31 7.24
N ASN A 672 3.63 24.64 8.20
CA ASN A 672 4.66 23.72 8.67
C ASN A 672 4.13 22.82 9.78
N PHE A 673 4.68 21.62 9.86
CA PHE A 673 4.55 20.74 11.02
C PHE A 673 5.67 21.07 12.02
N ASP A 674 5.58 22.25 12.67
CA ASP A 674 6.62 22.81 13.54
C ASP A 674 6.20 22.91 15.03
N ILE A 675 5.30 22.03 15.47
CA ILE A 675 4.96 21.89 16.88
C ILE A 675 6.17 21.33 17.64
N ALA A 676 6.68 22.09 18.62
CA ALA A 676 7.91 21.76 19.36
C ALA A 676 7.90 20.36 20.02
N ALA A 677 6.72 19.88 20.44
CA ALA A 677 6.56 18.56 21.06
C ALA A 677 6.39 17.41 20.05
N ALA A 678 6.35 17.69 18.75
CA ALA A 678 6.08 16.74 17.67
C ALA A 678 7.19 16.78 16.60
N THR A 679 8.44 16.64 17.04
CA THR A 679 9.60 16.70 16.13
C THR A 679 9.57 15.56 15.12
N GLY A 680 9.83 15.87 13.85
CA GLY A 680 9.82 14.89 12.77
C GLY A 680 8.44 14.51 12.27
N GLU A 681 7.39 15.23 12.67
CA GLU A 681 6.04 15.06 12.12
C GLU A 681 6.04 15.17 10.59
N ARG A 682 5.35 14.26 9.91
CA ARG A 682 5.35 14.15 8.45
C ARG A 682 4.10 13.47 7.90
N VAL A 683 3.80 13.70 6.63
CA VAL A 683 2.71 13.04 5.91
C VAL A 683 3.27 11.91 5.06
N VAL A 684 2.86 10.68 5.34
CA VAL A 684 3.33 9.45 4.67
C VAL A 684 2.17 8.55 4.22
N VAL A 685 0.94 9.04 4.41
CA VAL A 685 -0.30 8.44 3.95
C VAL A 685 -1.02 9.46 3.09
N THR A 686 -1.64 9.01 2.01
CA THR A 686 -2.42 9.87 1.11
C THR A 686 -3.49 10.64 1.90
N PRO A 687 -3.54 11.99 1.79
CA PRO A 687 -4.59 12.78 2.44
C PRO A 687 -5.99 12.34 1.99
N GLY A 688 -6.99 12.43 2.84
CA GLY A 688 -8.38 12.29 2.40
C GLY A 688 -8.89 13.58 1.75
N ALA A 689 -10.04 13.47 1.08
CA ALA A 689 -10.70 14.59 0.42
C ALA A 689 -12.17 14.63 0.84
N ILE A 690 -12.61 15.81 1.31
CA ILE A 690 -13.98 16.11 1.68
C ILE A 690 -14.52 17.12 0.66
N PHE A 691 -14.87 16.62 -0.53
CA PHE A 691 -15.31 17.44 -1.66
C PHE A 691 -16.50 18.38 -1.35
N PRO A 692 -17.55 17.97 -0.59
CA PRO A 692 -18.69 18.86 -0.32
C PRO A 692 -18.32 20.16 0.39
N THR A 693 -17.28 20.15 1.23
CA THR A 693 -16.79 21.33 1.94
C THR A 693 -15.48 21.87 1.35
N ASN A 694 -15.02 21.31 0.22
CA ASN A 694 -13.71 21.60 -0.36
C ASN A 694 -12.54 21.45 0.66
N GLY A 695 -12.65 20.47 1.55
CA GLY A 695 -11.71 20.23 2.65
C GLY A 695 -10.78 19.05 2.40
N ALA A 696 -9.60 19.06 3.03
CA ALA A 696 -8.67 17.94 3.02
C ALA A 696 -8.34 17.53 4.46
N ASP A 697 -8.31 16.22 4.71
CA ASP A 697 -7.90 15.62 5.96
C ASP A 697 -6.51 14.99 5.83
N PHE A 698 -5.64 15.34 6.76
CA PHE A 698 -4.27 14.84 6.81
C PHE A 698 -4.11 13.93 8.01
N THR A 699 -3.63 12.71 7.77
CA THR A 699 -3.08 11.85 8.82
C THR A 699 -1.57 11.94 8.76
N THR A 700 -0.97 12.39 9.87
CA THR A 700 0.49 12.56 10.01
C THR A 700 1.07 11.47 10.89
N MET A 701 2.34 11.14 10.66
CA MET A 701 3.13 10.24 11.48
C MET A 701 4.19 11.04 12.25
N ILE A 702 4.36 10.71 13.53
CA ILE A 702 5.46 11.16 14.38
C ILE A 702 6.21 9.88 14.78
N PRO A 703 7.47 9.69 14.33
CA PRO A 703 8.26 8.48 14.60
C PRO A 703 8.57 8.24 16.07
#